data_AF-A0A3B9M9K0-F1
#
_entry.id   AF-A0A3B9M9K0-F1
#
_cell.length_a   1.000
_cell.length_b   1.000
_cell.length_c   1.000
_cell.angle_alpha   90.00
_cell.angle_beta   90.00
_cell.angle_gamma   90.00
#
_symmetry.space_group_name_H-M   'P 1'
#
loop_
_entity.id
_entity.type
_entity.pdbx_description
1 polymer ?
#
loop_
_entity_poly.entity_id
_entity_poly.type
_entity_poly.pdbx_seq_one_letter_code
_entity_poly.pdbx_strand_id
1 'polypeptide(L)'
;MRSATASGHPIRDDYKQCAPGWTGSNITAGYREFEVGMWRAVYGQMAIQVAFVSTSVPRRCGIATFTSDLMAATRAADPSLIARVAAIDEPNVVRLYGHDVRWRIQQGDAASYRAAAAAINESKVDVVNVQHEFGLYGVWRADGTESVYEDHLRPFLEELRKPVVTTLHSVPPEPSTSMRAAVQSIVGLSQDVVVMAAAAVDLLRSDYGLLTQPKVIPHGMPAIEPHGRNRFKAKLGLEGRTIVSTFGLVDPRKGLEFMVQAMPAIVEKHPDALYLIAGQTHPDLLRTQGEQYRNHLRATVGRLDLANHVYFLDHYLAQREIVDLLLATDVYVTPYLDPRQITSGTLAYALGAGKAIVSTRYLHAVEALADGRGMLVDFRDSKQIASSVNSILADPSRKGTLEHMAYAYAKDMTWPKLGRTWVDLMEGLARVAVVGQPPNNTAATPGRQFGARLPENPILTRASISPSRPELEVVSVFNAAAARVGDEVVLLLRVAERPISVTVAPPGAQMLDLTGPEVRLRPLPVGIPGKDLVGMCFLDTREEPPRLIVAYLPRDLSGLDLSDPRTIRFHSKTGGSGAAYDIRDYLTQLSHLRVARSTDGVHFNVDPEPAVVPANSFEEYGCEDPRATLIDGVWHITYVSVARIGITTSLLTTTDFRSFERHGVMFLPDHKDVAIFPERIGGRYVALTRPMPQSFGRVLGIWIAYSDDLIEWGGHTPLALPRWNCWDEVRTGAGAVPFRVPEGWLELYHGVDRNMRYAMGALLLDGDDPSRVIARSPEPILAPTEPYERTGLFNDTVFSCGHVPLDPDGDRIRLYYGAADSCLAAADFSVKEIVEQLTPC
;
A
#
# COMPACT_ATOMS: atom_id res chain seq x y z
N MET A 1 15.94 43.89 43.15
CA MET A 1 17.07 44.74 42.69
C MET A 1 18.34 43.90 42.74
N ARG A 2 18.95 43.68 41.56
CA ARG A 2 20.38 43.44 41.23
C ARG A 2 21.13 42.29 41.93
N SER A 3 22.00 41.48 41.31
CA SER A 3 22.47 41.18 39.94
C SER A 3 23.58 40.10 40.10
N ALA A 4 23.61 39.01 39.32
CA ALA A 4 24.52 38.72 38.18
C ALA A 4 26.04 38.81 38.52
N THR A 5 26.96 37.85 38.28
CA THR A 5 27.43 37.16 37.04
C THR A 5 28.61 36.24 37.46
N ALA A 6 28.81 35.00 37.00
CA ALA A 6 29.44 34.47 35.76
C ALA A 6 30.87 33.88 35.97
N SER A 7 31.26 33.01 35.01
CA SER A 7 32.53 32.27 34.79
C SER A 7 32.68 30.97 35.61
N GLY A 8 33.02 29.80 35.07
CA GLY A 8 33.63 29.41 33.80
C GLY A 8 34.72 28.37 34.13
N HIS A 9 34.50 27.09 33.81
CA HIS A 9 35.46 26.01 34.09
C HIS A 9 35.95 25.34 32.81
N PRO A 10 37.28 25.17 32.64
CA PRO A 10 37.85 24.24 31.69
C PRO A 10 38.26 22.92 32.36
N ILE A 11 38.29 21.91 31.50
CA ILE A 11 38.59 20.49 31.67
C ILE A 11 40.03 20.26 32.18
N ARG A 12 40.23 19.24 33.03
CA ARG A 12 41.42 18.37 32.97
C ARG A 12 41.22 17.01 33.66
N ASP A 13 41.63 16.00 32.89
CA ASP A 13 42.10 14.65 33.17
C ASP A 13 42.42 14.26 34.61
N ASP A 14 42.02 13.03 34.99
CA ASP A 14 42.99 12.02 35.45
C ASP A 14 42.36 10.62 35.52
N TYR A 15 42.89 9.70 34.71
CA TYR A 15 42.71 8.25 34.84
C TYR A 15 44.04 7.64 35.27
N LYS A 16 44.07 7.00 36.45
CA LYS A 16 44.82 5.75 36.74
C LYS A 16 44.71 5.39 38.23
N GLN A 17 44.09 4.24 38.51
CA GLN A 17 44.65 3.10 39.28
C GLN A 17 43.55 2.27 39.93
N CYS A 18 43.43 1.01 39.48
CA CYS A 18 43.44 -0.23 40.29
C CYS A 18 42.62 -1.34 39.60
N ALA A 19 43.30 -2.44 39.28
CA ALA A 19 42.75 -3.78 39.03
C ALA A 19 43.45 -4.70 40.06
N PRO A 20 42.93 -5.89 40.46
CA PRO A 20 42.46 -6.92 39.53
C PRO A 20 41.28 -7.81 39.99
N GLY A 21 40.61 -8.44 39.02
CA GLY A 21 39.90 -9.71 39.26
C GLY A 21 38.52 -9.87 38.64
N TRP A 22 38.36 -9.72 37.32
CA TRP A 22 37.19 -10.26 36.60
C TRP A 22 37.66 -10.87 35.27
N THR A 23 37.53 -12.19 35.16
CA THR A 23 37.82 -12.98 33.95
C THR A 23 36.73 -12.78 32.91
N GLY A 24 37.16 -12.56 31.66
CA GLY A 24 36.29 -12.24 30.53
C GLY A 24 35.44 -13.42 30.06
N SER A 25 34.14 -13.35 30.35
CA SER A 25 33.10 -14.05 29.58
C SER A 25 31.69 -13.44 29.72
N ASN A 26 31.48 -12.40 30.52
CA ASN A 26 30.14 -11.82 30.78
C ASN A 26 29.94 -10.36 30.35
N ILE A 27 30.85 -9.77 29.56
CA ILE A 27 30.73 -8.36 29.13
C ILE A 27 30.10 -8.22 27.73
N THR A 28 30.05 -9.29 26.93
CA THR A 28 29.51 -9.24 25.55
C THR A 28 27.99 -9.42 25.46
N ALA A 29 27.32 -9.97 26.48
CA ALA A 29 25.86 -10.10 26.50
C ALA A 29 25.18 -8.80 26.98
N GLY A 30 25.69 -8.19 28.06
CA GLY A 30 25.12 -6.98 28.65
C GLY A 30 25.27 -5.73 27.77
N TYR A 31 26.37 -5.60 27.02
CA TYR A 31 26.55 -4.46 26.09
C TYR A 31 25.66 -4.54 24.84
N ARG A 32 25.30 -5.75 24.36
CA ARG A 32 24.38 -5.90 23.23
C ARG A 32 22.93 -5.57 23.61
N GLU A 33 22.48 -5.92 24.82
CA GLU A 33 21.13 -5.56 25.27
C GLU A 33 21.01 -4.06 25.60
N PHE A 34 22.07 -3.44 26.14
CA PHE A 34 22.08 -2.02 26.48
C PHE A 34 22.17 -1.10 25.24
N GLU A 35 22.95 -1.47 24.21
CA GLU A 35 22.94 -0.74 22.94
C GLU A 35 21.61 -0.90 22.19
N VAL A 36 21.04 -2.12 22.12
CA VAL A 36 19.74 -2.33 21.45
C VAL A 36 18.62 -1.55 22.14
N GLY A 37 18.67 -1.39 23.47
CA GLY A 37 17.72 -0.58 24.23
C GLY A 37 17.89 0.93 24.02
N MET A 38 19.13 1.43 23.94
CA MET A 38 19.41 2.86 23.80
C MET A 38 19.16 3.38 22.38
N TRP A 39 19.45 2.58 21.34
CA TRP A 39 19.15 2.94 19.95
C TRP A 39 17.64 2.96 19.65
N ARG A 40 16.85 2.08 20.29
CA ARG A 40 15.37 2.11 20.22
C ARG A 40 14.74 3.35 20.86
N ALA A 41 15.43 4.00 21.79
CA ALA A 41 14.95 5.18 22.49
C ALA A 41 15.31 6.50 21.77
N VAL A 42 16.38 6.51 20.97
CA VAL A 42 16.89 7.71 20.27
C VAL A 42 16.43 7.76 18.80
N TYR A 43 16.26 6.60 18.16
CA TYR A 43 15.70 6.47 16.82
C TYR A 43 14.43 5.64 16.94
N GLY A 44 13.27 6.29 16.92
CA GLY A 44 11.99 5.58 16.78
C GLY A 44 12.09 4.59 15.63
N GLN A 45 11.57 3.36 15.82
CA GLN A 45 11.69 2.24 14.88
C GLN A 45 11.58 2.74 13.43
N MET A 46 12.69 2.76 12.69
CA MET A 46 12.59 2.95 11.25
C MET A 46 11.84 1.73 10.71
N ALA A 47 10.65 1.99 10.20
CA ALA A 47 9.80 1.01 9.54
C ALA A 47 10.59 0.30 8.42
N ILE A 48 10.87 -1.00 8.59
CA ILE A 48 11.50 -1.79 7.54
C ILE A 48 10.55 -1.93 6.34
N GLN A 49 11.08 -1.72 5.14
CA GLN A 49 10.35 -1.88 3.89
C GLN A 49 10.77 -3.15 3.18
N VAL A 50 9.81 -4.03 2.93
CA VAL A 50 10.03 -5.34 2.29
C VAL A 50 9.35 -5.36 0.93
N ALA A 51 10.09 -5.72 -0.13
CA ALA A 51 9.51 -6.07 -1.42
C ALA A 51 9.38 -7.59 -1.55
N PHE A 52 8.16 -8.10 -1.61
CA PHE A 52 7.87 -9.48 -1.96
C PHE A 52 7.84 -9.65 -3.48
N VAL A 53 8.68 -10.51 -4.04
CA VAL A 53 8.66 -10.84 -5.47
C VAL A 53 7.92 -12.16 -5.62
N SER A 54 6.72 -12.12 -6.19
CA SER A 54 5.78 -13.25 -6.14
C SER A 54 4.57 -13.01 -7.05
N THR A 55 3.70 -14.01 -7.20
CA THR A 55 2.31 -13.77 -7.60
C THR A 55 1.52 -13.08 -6.48
N SER A 56 0.51 -12.28 -6.82
CA SER A 56 -0.33 -11.58 -5.83
C SER A 56 -1.83 -11.72 -6.11
N VAL A 57 -2.66 -11.60 -5.07
CA VAL A 57 -4.13 -11.47 -5.21
C VAL A 57 -4.46 -10.26 -6.08
N PRO A 58 -5.36 -10.35 -7.08
CA PRO A 58 -6.45 -11.33 -7.21
C PRO A 58 -6.11 -12.61 -7.97
N ARG A 59 -4.84 -12.88 -8.33
CA ARG A 59 -4.46 -14.20 -8.90
C ARG A 59 -4.75 -15.29 -7.86
N ARG A 60 -5.66 -16.21 -8.19
CA ARG A 60 -6.07 -17.31 -7.30
C ARG A 60 -5.14 -18.50 -7.46
N CYS A 61 -3.98 -18.46 -6.80
CA CYS A 61 -3.05 -19.58 -6.72
C CYS A 61 -2.44 -19.73 -5.31
N GLY A 62 -1.76 -20.86 -5.07
CA GLY A 62 -1.17 -21.16 -3.76
C GLY A 62 -0.10 -20.16 -3.34
N ILE A 63 0.78 -19.76 -4.26
CA ILE A 63 1.88 -18.81 -3.99
C ILE A 63 1.34 -17.40 -3.68
N ALA A 64 0.32 -16.93 -4.40
CA ALA A 64 -0.34 -15.66 -4.10
C ALA A 64 -1.01 -15.66 -2.72
N THR A 65 -1.65 -16.77 -2.34
CA THR A 65 -2.26 -16.94 -1.01
C THR A 65 -1.19 -16.95 0.08
N PHE A 66 -0.11 -17.73 -0.11
CA PHE A 66 1.03 -17.77 0.81
C PHE A 66 1.64 -16.39 1.02
N THR A 67 1.88 -15.65 -0.07
CA THR A 67 2.48 -14.31 -0.01
C THR A 67 1.57 -13.34 0.73
N SER A 68 0.27 -13.37 0.45
CA SER A 68 -0.72 -12.55 1.16
C SER A 68 -0.78 -12.87 2.65
N ASP A 69 -0.79 -14.15 3.02
CA ASP A 69 -0.82 -14.57 4.42
C ASP A 69 0.49 -14.21 5.15
N LEU A 70 1.63 -14.37 4.48
CA LEU A 70 2.94 -13.99 5.01
C LEU A 70 3.03 -12.47 5.23
N MET A 71 2.59 -11.66 4.27
CA MET A 71 2.54 -10.19 4.42
C MET A 71 1.65 -9.78 5.59
N ALA A 72 0.47 -10.39 5.72
CA ALA A 72 -0.44 -10.15 6.83
C ALA A 72 0.19 -10.55 8.17
N ALA A 73 0.87 -11.70 8.23
CA ALA A 73 1.59 -12.17 9.40
C ALA A 73 2.73 -11.23 9.81
N THR A 74 3.51 -10.73 8.86
CA THR A 74 4.60 -9.80 9.14
C THR A 74 4.09 -8.44 9.61
N ARG A 75 3.00 -7.94 9.04
CA ARG A 75 2.34 -6.69 9.48
C ARG A 75 1.70 -6.83 10.87
N ALA A 76 1.16 -8.00 11.18
CA ALA A 76 0.62 -8.28 12.51
C ALA A 76 1.73 -8.37 13.57
N ALA A 77 2.91 -8.88 13.19
CA ALA A 77 4.07 -8.98 14.07
C ALA A 77 4.81 -7.65 14.27
N ASP A 78 4.81 -6.78 13.27
CA ASP A 78 5.29 -5.40 13.35
C ASP A 78 4.40 -4.47 12.49
N PRO A 79 3.49 -3.70 13.13
CA PRO A 79 2.61 -2.77 12.42
C PRO A 79 3.32 -1.62 11.71
N SER A 80 4.59 -1.36 12.04
CA SER A 80 5.39 -0.34 11.34
C SER A 80 5.94 -0.86 10.01
N LEU A 81 6.04 -2.19 9.82
CA LEU A 81 6.60 -2.80 8.61
C LEU A 81 5.76 -2.46 7.37
N ILE A 82 6.44 -1.99 6.33
CA ILE A 82 5.82 -1.69 5.04
C ILE A 82 6.11 -2.86 4.08
N ALA A 83 5.10 -3.68 3.82
CA ALA A 83 5.18 -4.76 2.84
C ALA A 83 4.63 -4.30 1.48
N ARG A 84 5.40 -4.47 0.41
CA ARG A 84 5.00 -4.21 -0.99
C ARG A 84 5.25 -5.44 -1.84
N VAL A 85 4.61 -5.53 -3.01
CA VAL A 85 4.74 -6.68 -3.92
C VAL A 85 5.21 -6.25 -5.30
N ALA A 86 6.18 -6.98 -5.85
CA ALA A 86 6.46 -7.06 -7.28
C ALA A 86 5.70 -8.27 -7.84
N ALA A 87 4.53 -8.00 -8.43
CA ALA A 87 3.57 -9.03 -8.83
C ALA A 87 3.94 -9.66 -10.18
N ILE A 88 4.05 -10.99 -10.22
CA ILE A 88 4.27 -11.76 -11.45
C ILE A 88 2.92 -12.05 -12.12
N ASP A 89 2.69 -11.36 -13.24
CA ASP A 89 1.50 -11.45 -14.06
C ASP A 89 1.65 -12.47 -15.19
N GLU A 90 0.56 -13.19 -15.45
CA GLU A 90 0.48 -14.06 -16.62
C GLU A 90 0.55 -13.24 -17.92
N PRO A 91 1.14 -13.78 -18.99
CA PRO A 91 1.16 -13.11 -20.29
C PRO A 91 -0.27 -12.76 -20.72
N ASN A 92 -0.46 -11.54 -21.23
CA ASN A 92 -1.73 -11.05 -21.76
C ASN A 92 -2.89 -10.97 -20.75
N VAL A 93 -2.61 -10.97 -19.44
CA VAL A 93 -3.64 -10.78 -18.40
C VAL A 93 -3.45 -9.44 -17.71
N VAL A 94 -4.49 -8.63 -17.69
CA VAL A 94 -4.52 -7.38 -16.90
C VAL A 94 -5.23 -7.66 -15.58
N ARG A 95 -4.53 -7.45 -14.47
CA ARG A 95 -5.07 -7.61 -13.12
C ARG A 95 -5.20 -6.25 -12.44
N LEU A 96 -6.34 -6.05 -11.77
CA LEU A 96 -6.57 -4.89 -10.91
C LEU A 96 -6.03 -5.25 -9.53
N TYR A 97 -4.89 -4.66 -9.18
CA TYR A 97 -4.25 -4.84 -7.89
C TYR A 97 -4.61 -3.71 -6.92
N GLY A 98 -4.57 -4.02 -5.62
CA GLY A 98 -4.62 -3.01 -4.57
C GLY A 98 -3.29 -2.28 -4.40
N HIS A 99 -3.25 -1.32 -3.48
CA HIS A 99 -2.08 -0.46 -3.22
C HIS A 99 -0.81 -1.22 -2.77
N ASP A 100 -0.94 -2.48 -2.37
CA ASP A 100 0.17 -3.34 -1.95
C ASP A 100 1.08 -3.75 -3.12
N VAL A 101 0.56 -3.84 -4.33
CA VAL A 101 1.36 -4.16 -5.52
C VAL A 101 1.94 -2.89 -6.09
N ARG A 102 3.27 -2.84 -6.15
CA ARG A 102 4.02 -1.66 -6.59
C ARG A 102 4.76 -1.85 -7.91
N TRP A 103 5.20 -3.07 -8.19
CA TRP A 103 5.84 -3.43 -9.45
C TRP A 103 5.07 -4.58 -10.10
N ARG A 104 5.16 -4.67 -11.42
CA ARG A 104 4.55 -5.75 -12.21
C ARG A 104 5.64 -6.36 -13.08
N ILE A 105 5.70 -7.68 -13.06
CA ILE A 105 6.65 -8.50 -13.80
C ILE A 105 5.84 -9.35 -14.77
N GLN A 106 6.23 -9.37 -16.03
CA GLN A 106 5.59 -10.22 -17.03
C GLN A 106 6.23 -11.62 -16.96
N GLN A 107 5.43 -12.61 -16.57
CA GLN A 107 5.89 -13.99 -16.47
C GLN A 107 6.41 -14.47 -17.84
N GLY A 108 7.62 -15.04 -17.84
CA GLY A 108 8.29 -15.50 -19.06
C GLY A 108 9.01 -14.42 -19.87
N ASP A 109 9.08 -13.17 -19.39
CA ASP A 109 9.88 -12.11 -19.99
C ASP A 109 11.03 -11.66 -19.06
N ALA A 110 12.23 -12.19 -19.28
CA ALA A 110 13.44 -11.88 -18.52
C ALA A 110 13.76 -10.37 -18.43
N ALA A 111 13.37 -9.57 -19.43
CA ALA A 111 13.59 -8.12 -19.40
C ALA A 111 12.73 -7.44 -18.33
N SER A 112 11.46 -7.84 -18.20
CA SER A 112 10.58 -7.34 -17.13
C SER A 112 11.08 -7.70 -15.72
N TYR A 113 11.73 -8.86 -15.55
CA TYR A 113 12.38 -9.23 -14.28
C TYR A 113 13.54 -8.27 -13.97
N ARG A 114 14.46 -8.03 -14.92
CA ARG A 114 15.54 -7.05 -14.72
C ARG A 114 15.01 -5.65 -14.42
N ALA A 115 14.00 -5.19 -15.17
CA ALA A 115 13.38 -3.89 -14.97
C ALA A 115 12.76 -3.74 -13.56
N ALA A 116 12.12 -4.80 -13.05
CA ALA A 116 11.60 -4.79 -11.69
C ALA A 116 12.71 -4.76 -10.63
N ALA A 117 13.82 -5.48 -10.82
CA ALA A 117 14.97 -5.39 -9.91
C ALA A 117 15.57 -3.97 -9.88
N ALA A 118 15.76 -3.33 -11.05
CA ALA A 118 16.21 -1.95 -11.15
C ALA A 118 15.26 -0.98 -10.42
N ALA A 119 13.96 -1.11 -10.64
CA ALA A 119 12.96 -0.28 -9.97
C ALA A 119 12.86 -0.53 -8.45
N ILE A 120 13.15 -1.75 -7.98
CA ILE A 120 13.25 -2.06 -6.55
C ILE A 120 14.51 -1.40 -5.96
N ASN A 121 15.64 -1.41 -6.68
CA ASN A 121 16.87 -0.78 -6.23
C ASN A 121 16.71 0.72 -5.94
N GLU A 122 15.91 1.42 -6.75
CA GLU A 122 15.63 2.86 -6.64
C GLU A 122 14.62 3.21 -5.54
N SER A 123 14.00 2.20 -4.92
CA SER A 123 12.98 2.39 -3.89
C SER A 123 13.56 2.42 -2.47
N LYS A 124 12.71 2.83 -1.51
CA LYS A 124 12.97 2.77 -0.06
C LYS A 124 12.99 1.33 0.49
N VAL A 125 12.89 0.29 -0.35
CA VAL A 125 12.98 -1.12 0.08
C VAL A 125 14.33 -1.39 0.71
N ASP A 126 14.30 -2.00 1.89
CA ASP A 126 15.48 -2.40 2.66
C ASP A 126 15.88 -3.84 2.34
N VAL A 127 14.89 -4.72 2.09
CA VAL A 127 15.10 -6.16 1.86
C VAL A 127 14.07 -6.71 0.87
N VAL A 128 14.51 -7.66 0.04
CA VAL A 128 13.68 -8.34 -0.94
C VAL A 128 13.40 -9.77 -0.48
N ASN A 129 12.14 -10.18 -0.58
CA ASN A 129 11.71 -11.53 -0.25
C ASN A 129 11.15 -12.21 -1.51
N VAL A 130 11.90 -13.14 -2.10
CA VAL A 130 11.50 -13.85 -3.33
C VAL A 130 10.74 -15.13 -2.97
N GLN A 131 9.59 -15.33 -3.60
CA GLN A 131 8.77 -16.54 -3.46
C GLN A 131 8.94 -17.41 -4.70
N HIS A 132 9.98 -18.26 -4.72
CA HIS A 132 10.41 -18.99 -5.91
C HIS A 132 9.61 -20.28 -6.13
N GLU A 133 9.10 -20.44 -7.35
CA GLU A 133 8.53 -21.67 -7.90
C GLU A 133 8.90 -21.72 -9.40
N PHE A 134 9.31 -22.89 -9.92
CA PHE A 134 9.87 -22.98 -11.27
C PHE A 134 8.96 -22.42 -12.36
N GLY A 135 7.64 -22.65 -12.26
CA GLY A 135 6.66 -22.13 -13.19
C GLY A 135 6.58 -20.60 -13.23
N LEU A 136 6.99 -19.91 -12.15
CA LEU A 136 6.91 -18.46 -12.05
C LEU A 136 8.15 -17.72 -12.54
N TYR A 137 9.32 -18.36 -12.57
CA TYR A 137 10.60 -17.66 -12.80
C TYR A 137 11.39 -18.21 -13.98
N GLY A 138 10.73 -18.90 -14.89
CA GLY A 138 11.38 -19.38 -16.09
C GLY A 138 10.44 -20.05 -17.05
N VAL A 139 10.99 -20.44 -18.19
CA VAL A 139 10.26 -21.12 -19.26
C VAL A 139 10.97 -22.41 -19.64
N TRP A 140 10.17 -23.42 -19.97
CA TRP A 140 10.67 -24.70 -20.45
C TRP A 140 10.75 -24.66 -21.98
N ARG A 141 11.96 -24.85 -22.53
CA ARG A 141 12.18 -24.94 -23.98
C ARG A 141 12.50 -26.38 -24.36
N ALA A 142 11.92 -26.84 -25.46
CA ALA A 142 12.33 -28.09 -26.07
C ALA A 142 13.66 -27.86 -26.81
N ASP A 143 14.70 -28.60 -26.43
CA ASP A 143 15.98 -28.63 -27.15
C ASP A 143 16.34 -30.09 -27.48
N GLY A 144 15.99 -30.52 -28.69
CA GLY A 144 16.17 -31.91 -29.12
C GLY A 144 15.37 -32.89 -28.25
N THR A 145 16.06 -33.77 -27.53
CA THR A 145 15.46 -34.83 -26.71
C THR A 145 15.22 -34.44 -25.24
N GLU A 146 15.67 -33.25 -24.79
CA GLU A 146 15.52 -32.80 -23.40
C GLU A 146 14.79 -31.46 -23.29
N SER A 147 14.11 -31.25 -22.15
CA SER A 147 13.46 -29.99 -21.80
C SER A 147 14.42 -29.15 -20.97
N VAL A 148 14.87 -28.02 -21.50
CA VAL A 148 15.81 -27.11 -20.84
C VAL A 148 15.02 -26.01 -20.11
N TYR A 149 15.35 -25.79 -18.84
CA TYR A 149 14.78 -24.71 -18.04
C TYR A 149 15.60 -23.43 -18.23
N GLU A 150 14.96 -22.40 -18.77
CA GLU A 150 15.52 -21.06 -18.88
C GLU A 150 15.13 -20.23 -17.66
N ASP A 151 16.11 -19.86 -16.84
CA ASP A 151 15.94 -19.13 -15.59
C ASP A 151 15.88 -17.61 -15.83
N HIS A 152 14.78 -16.98 -15.38
CA HIS A 152 14.54 -15.54 -15.41
C HIS A 152 14.71 -14.88 -14.03
N LEU A 153 14.82 -15.65 -12.94
CA LEU A 153 15.16 -15.11 -11.61
C LEU A 153 16.65 -14.77 -11.51
N ARG A 154 17.56 -15.55 -12.10
CA ARG A 154 18.98 -15.20 -12.10
C ARG A 154 19.23 -13.79 -12.66
N PRO A 155 18.70 -13.40 -13.85
CA PRO A 155 18.73 -12.03 -14.33
C PRO A 155 18.25 -10.96 -13.32
N PHE A 156 17.16 -11.24 -12.60
CA PHE A 156 16.64 -10.36 -11.55
C PHE A 156 17.64 -10.21 -10.39
N LEU A 157 18.18 -11.32 -9.90
CA LEU A 157 19.10 -11.35 -8.76
C LEU A 157 20.46 -10.72 -9.08
N GLU A 158 20.95 -10.87 -10.31
CA GLU A 158 22.19 -10.21 -10.78
C GLU A 158 22.03 -8.68 -10.86
N GLU A 159 20.83 -8.18 -11.18
CA GLU A 159 20.54 -6.74 -11.25
C GLU A 159 20.23 -6.15 -9.86
N LEU A 160 19.78 -6.97 -8.91
CA LEU A 160 19.37 -6.52 -7.59
C LEU A 160 20.57 -6.17 -6.71
N ARG A 161 20.54 -4.98 -6.10
CA ARG A 161 21.56 -4.44 -5.17
C ARG A 161 21.11 -4.45 -3.70
N LYS A 162 19.87 -4.86 -3.45
CA LYS A 162 19.27 -4.96 -2.11
C LYS A 162 19.49 -6.38 -1.55
N PRO A 163 19.62 -6.54 -0.22
CA PRO A 163 19.70 -7.87 0.38
C PRO A 163 18.42 -8.65 0.07
N VAL A 164 18.57 -9.93 -0.25
CA VAL A 164 17.50 -10.81 -0.69
C VAL A 164 17.48 -12.12 0.09
N VAL A 165 16.27 -12.50 0.51
CA VAL A 165 15.96 -13.84 0.99
C VAL A 165 15.07 -14.55 -0.04
N THR A 166 15.46 -15.75 -0.45
CA THR A 166 14.67 -16.54 -1.42
C THR A 166 14.03 -17.74 -0.74
N THR A 167 12.71 -17.84 -0.83
CA THR A 167 11.91 -18.99 -0.36
C THR A 167 11.72 -19.97 -1.51
N LEU A 168 12.24 -21.19 -1.39
CA LEU A 168 12.07 -22.24 -2.38
C LEU A 168 10.82 -23.06 -2.09
N HIS A 169 9.75 -22.85 -2.87
CA HIS A 169 8.50 -23.64 -2.79
C HIS A 169 8.57 -24.99 -3.50
N SER A 170 9.59 -25.18 -4.31
CA SER A 170 9.84 -26.40 -5.06
C SER A 170 11.34 -26.71 -5.04
N VAL A 171 11.68 -27.92 -4.62
CA VAL A 171 13.03 -28.51 -4.66
C VAL A 171 12.88 -29.93 -5.19
N PRO A 172 12.66 -30.08 -6.51
CA PRO A 172 12.46 -31.40 -7.09
C PRO A 172 13.75 -32.24 -6.98
N PRO A 173 13.66 -33.52 -6.62
CA PRO A 173 14.79 -34.45 -6.69
C PRO A 173 15.12 -34.76 -8.15
N GLU A 174 16.33 -35.25 -8.37
CA GLU A 174 16.88 -35.59 -9.69
C GLU A 174 16.73 -34.40 -10.69
N PRO A 175 17.23 -33.20 -10.36
CA PRO A 175 17.08 -32.03 -11.21
C PRO A 175 17.82 -32.23 -12.53
N SER A 176 17.24 -31.71 -13.62
CA SER A 176 18.01 -31.54 -14.87
C SER A 176 19.19 -30.60 -14.64
N THR A 177 20.18 -30.65 -15.53
CA THR A 177 21.37 -29.79 -15.46
C THR A 177 21.02 -28.31 -15.35
N SER A 178 20.01 -27.85 -16.11
CA SER A 178 19.55 -26.45 -16.09
C SER A 178 18.83 -26.07 -14.79
N MET A 179 18.03 -26.97 -14.22
CA MET A 179 17.38 -26.72 -12.93
C MET A 179 18.39 -26.67 -11.79
N ARG A 180 19.38 -27.58 -11.81
CA ARG A 180 20.46 -27.60 -10.84
C ARG A 180 21.22 -26.26 -10.87
N ALA A 181 21.60 -25.80 -12.07
CA ALA A 181 22.29 -24.54 -12.25
C ALA A 181 21.47 -23.32 -11.79
N ALA A 182 20.14 -23.31 -12.04
CA ALA A 182 19.25 -22.25 -11.58
C ALA A 182 19.22 -22.16 -10.05
N VAL A 183 18.98 -23.28 -9.35
CA VAL A 183 18.95 -23.30 -7.88
C VAL A 183 20.31 -22.96 -7.28
N GLN A 184 21.41 -23.43 -7.87
CA GLN A 184 22.76 -23.04 -7.45
C GLN A 184 22.99 -21.53 -7.59
N SER A 185 22.51 -20.92 -8.67
CA SER A 185 22.61 -19.48 -8.89
C SER A 185 21.79 -18.70 -7.87
N ILE A 186 20.55 -19.15 -7.59
CA ILE A 186 19.68 -18.55 -6.56
C ILE A 186 20.37 -18.55 -5.20
N VAL A 187 20.96 -19.68 -4.80
CA VAL A 187 21.65 -19.80 -3.52
C VAL A 187 22.93 -18.96 -3.46
N GLY A 188 23.66 -18.85 -4.58
CA GLY A 188 24.86 -18.02 -4.66
C GLY A 188 24.58 -16.51 -4.65
N LEU A 189 23.41 -16.09 -5.11
CA LEU A 189 23.03 -14.67 -5.22
C LEU A 189 22.11 -14.20 -4.07
N SER A 190 21.57 -15.11 -3.25
CA SER A 190 20.75 -14.76 -2.09
C SER A 190 21.58 -14.69 -0.81
N GLN A 191 21.33 -13.69 0.04
CA GLN A 191 21.96 -13.62 1.37
C GLN A 191 21.45 -14.72 2.29
N ASP A 192 20.18 -15.11 2.13
CA ASP A 192 19.60 -16.26 2.81
C ASP A 192 18.66 -17.03 1.87
N VAL A 193 18.56 -18.34 2.09
CA VAL A 193 17.59 -19.22 1.42
C VAL A 193 16.74 -19.89 2.48
N VAL A 194 15.43 -19.92 2.24
CA VAL A 194 14.44 -20.56 3.10
C VAL A 194 13.81 -21.73 2.37
N VAL A 195 13.73 -22.88 3.07
CA VAL A 195 12.94 -24.05 2.68
C VAL A 195 11.90 -24.37 3.76
N MET A 196 10.84 -25.08 3.40
CA MET A 196 9.70 -25.33 4.30
C MET A 196 9.68 -26.73 4.94
N ALA A 197 10.64 -27.59 4.58
CA ALA A 197 10.76 -28.95 5.10
C ALA A 197 12.23 -29.36 5.24
N ALA A 198 12.56 -30.19 6.22
CA ALA A 198 13.90 -30.70 6.42
C ALA A 198 14.37 -31.57 5.24
N ALA A 199 13.46 -32.34 4.62
CA ALA A 199 13.75 -33.13 3.43
C ALA A 199 14.29 -32.28 2.26
N ALA A 200 13.88 -31.01 2.16
CA ALA A 200 14.40 -30.11 1.13
C ALA A 200 15.87 -29.73 1.39
N VAL A 201 16.31 -29.67 2.65
CA VAL A 201 17.72 -29.44 3.02
C VAL A 201 18.59 -30.57 2.51
N ASP A 202 18.13 -31.81 2.71
CA ASP A 202 18.86 -33.00 2.28
C ASP A 202 18.95 -33.07 0.75
N LEU A 203 17.86 -32.78 0.03
CA LEU A 203 17.86 -32.71 -1.43
C LEU A 203 18.80 -31.62 -1.97
N LEU A 204 18.78 -30.42 -1.39
CA LEU A 204 19.70 -29.35 -1.79
C LEU A 204 21.16 -29.76 -1.62
N ARG A 205 21.47 -30.57 -0.61
CA ARG A 205 22.81 -31.13 -0.42
C ARG A 205 23.13 -32.23 -1.42
N SER A 206 22.27 -33.25 -1.55
CA SER A 206 22.55 -34.45 -2.36
C SER A 206 22.44 -34.21 -3.86
N ASP A 207 21.39 -33.53 -4.30
CA ASP A 207 20.99 -33.48 -5.71
C ASP A 207 21.46 -32.18 -6.37
N TYR A 208 21.62 -31.12 -5.58
CA TYR A 208 22.07 -29.79 -6.03
C TYR A 208 23.51 -29.47 -5.61
N GLY A 209 24.14 -30.27 -4.75
CA GLY A 209 25.53 -30.09 -4.34
C GLY A 209 25.79 -28.83 -3.51
N LEU A 210 24.78 -28.32 -2.80
CA LEU A 210 24.88 -27.09 -2.02
C LEU A 210 25.46 -27.37 -0.63
N LEU A 211 26.53 -26.66 -0.29
CA LEU A 211 27.20 -26.74 1.02
C LEU A 211 26.61 -25.78 2.05
N THR A 212 26.02 -24.66 1.59
CA THR A 212 25.36 -23.68 2.45
C THR A 212 24.04 -24.23 2.96
N GLN A 213 23.85 -24.24 4.28
CA GLN A 213 22.64 -24.75 4.89
C GLN A 213 21.51 -23.70 4.82
N PRO A 214 20.38 -23.97 4.13
CA PRO A 214 19.24 -23.08 4.12
C PRO A 214 18.53 -23.06 5.49
N LYS A 215 17.80 -21.98 5.75
CA LYS A 215 16.94 -21.85 6.92
C LYS A 215 15.67 -22.66 6.70
N VAL A 216 15.23 -23.41 7.71
CA VAL A 216 13.96 -24.15 7.65
C VAL A 216 12.89 -23.32 8.36
N ILE A 217 12.00 -22.71 7.59
CA ILE A 217 10.82 -22.00 8.10
C ILE A 217 9.59 -22.68 7.50
N PRO A 218 8.73 -23.32 8.31
CA PRO A 218 7.54 -24.02 7.83
C PRO A 218 6.61 -23.13 7.00
N HIS A 219 5.72 -23.75 6.21
CA HIS A 219 4.80 -23.04 5.31
C HIS A 219 3.90 -22.00 5.99
N GLY A 220 3.59 -22.16 7.28
CA GLY A 220 2.63 -21.30 7.95
C GLY A 220 1.18 -21.72 7.70
N MET A 221 0.37 -21.57 8.74
CA MET A 221 -1.07 -21.78 8.70
C MET A 221 -1.79 -20.90 9.73
N PRO A 222 -3.11 -20.70 9.60
CA PRO A 222 -3.89 -19.95 10.58
C PRO A 222 -3.76 -20.55 11.98
N ALA A 223 -3.89 -19.70 13.01
CA ALA A 223 -4.05 -20.20 14.38
C ALA A 223 -5.45 -20.81 14.51
N ILE A 224 -5.51 -22.14 14.54
CA ILE A 224 -6.76 -22.91 14.64
C ILE A 224 -6.76 -23.61 16.00
N GLU A 225 -7.78 -23.36 16.80
CA GLU A 225 -8.02 -24.15 18.01
C GLU A 225 -8.95 -25.34 17.66
N PRO A 226 -8.52 -26.60 17.83
CA PRO A 226 -9.37 -27.76 17.51
C PRO A 226 -10.53 -27.87 18.49
N HIS A 227 -11.73 -27.43 18.09
CA HIS A 227 -12.93 -27.52 18.93
C HIS A 227 -14.22 -27.65 18.11
N GLY A 228 -15.30 -28.07 18.78
CA GLY A 228 -16.66 -27.87 18.28
C GLY A 228 -17.04 -28.60 16.99
N ARG A 229 -16.44 -29.76 16.65
CA ARG A 229 -16.69 -30.49 15.38
C ARG A 229 -18.18 -30.57 15.01
N ASN A 230 -19.04 -30.97 15.95
CA ASN A 230 -20.49 -31.09 15.69
C ASN A 230 -21.16 -29.74 15.37
N ARG A 231 -20.72 -28.64 16.00
CA ARG A 231 -21.19 -27.29 15.69
C ARG A 231 -20.78 -26.85 14.29
N PHE A 232 -19.57 -27.20 13.84
CA PHE A 232 -19.13 -26.87 12.47
C PHE A 232 -19.82 -27.76 11.42
N LYS A 233 -20.11 -29.03 11.74
CA LYS A 233 -20.99 -29.87 10.92
C LYS A 233 -22.39 -29.25 10.80
N ALA A 234 -22.98 -28.81 11.90
CA ALA A 234 -24.26 -28.09 11.91
C ALA A 234 -24.25 -26.87 11.01
N LYS A 235 -23.23 -26.02 11.18
CA LYS A 235 -23.04 -24.81 10.37
C LYS A 235 -22.96 -25.09 8.87
N LEU A 236 -22.40 -26.23 8.48
CA LEU A 236 -22.25 -26.63 7.07
C LEU A 236 -23.42 -27.49 6.56
N GLY A 237 -24.44 -27.77 7.37
CA GLY A 237 -25.55 -28.66 7.00
C GLY A 237 -25.13 -30.14 6.88
N LEU A 238 -24.10 -30.54 7.61
CA LEU A 238 -23.47 -31.86 7.58
C LEU A 238 -23.73 -32.67 8.87
N GLU A 239 -24.79 -32.34 9.60
CA GLU A 239 -25.16 -33.05 10.84
C GLU A 239 -25.41 -34.53 10.58
N GLY A 240 -24.99 -35.37 11.52
CA GLY A 240 -25.16 -36.82 11.41
C GLY A 240 -24.29 -37.50 10.34
N ARG A 241 -23.43 -36.77 9.61
CA ARG A 241 -22.50 -37.33 8.64
C ARG A 241 -21.10 -37.50 9.22
N THR A 242 -20.41 -38.57 8.83
CA THR A 242 -18.97 -38.75 9.06
C THR A 242 -18.19 -38.15 7.90
N ILE A 243 -17.41 -37.11 8.15
CA ILE A 243 -16.82 -36.27 7.10
C ILE A 243 -15.37 -36.67 6.83
N VAL A 244 -15.13 -37.20 5.63
CA VAL A 244 -13.79 -37.29 5.05
C VAL A 244 -13.61 -36.08 4.13
N SER A 245 -12.47 -35.39 4.17
CA SER A 245 -12.29 -34.23 3.28
C SER A 245 -10.90 -34.10 2.70
N THR A 246 -10.86 -33.44 1.54
CA THR A 246 -9.67 -32.85 0.92
C THR A 246 -10.06 -31.46 0.44
N PHE A 247 -9.15 -30.49 0.51
CA PHE A 247 -9.38 -29.18 -0.07
C PHE A 247 -8.18 -28.72 -0.93
N GLY A 248 -8.43 -27.78 -1.83
CA GLY A 248 -7.44 -27.19 -2.72
C GLY A 248 -7.85 -27.29 -4.20
N LEU A 249 -6.98 -26.84 -5.10
CA LEU A 249 -7.25 -26.92 -6.53
C LEU A 249 -7.38 -28.38 -6.99
N VAL A 250 -8.47 -28.68 -7.70
CA VAL A 250 -8.73 -30.00 -8.28
C VAL A 250 -7.83 -30.21 -9.49
N ASP A 251 -6.95 -31.20 -9.38
CA ASP A 251 -5.85 -31.47 -10.31
C ASP A 251 -5.54 -32.98 -10.34
N PRO A 252 -5.27 -33.60 -11.50
CA PRO A 252 -4.92 -35.03 -11.62
C PRO A 252 -3.77 -35.49 -10.72
N ARG A 253 -2.79 -34.61 -10.47
CA ARG A 253 -1.64 -34.92 -9.59
C ARG A 253 -2.05 -35.15 -8.13
N LYS A 254 -3.26 -34.72 -7.75
CA LYS A 254 -3.80 -34.87 -6.39
C LYS A 254 -4.37 -36.27 -6.12
N GLY A 255 -4.57 -37.10 -7.15
CA GLY A 255 -5.00 -38.51 -7.00
C GLY A 255 -6.36 -38.70 -6.32
N LEU A 256 -7.29 -37.76 -6.50
CA LEU A 256 -8.59 -37.75 -5.82
C LEU A 256 -9.45 -38.96 -6.22
N GLU A 257 -9.24 -39.52 -7.40
CA GLU A 257 -9.89 -40.73 -7.89
C GLU A 257 -9.65 -41.94 -6.99
N PHE A 258 -8.47 -42.04 -6.35
CA PHE A 258 -8.15 -43.15 -5.45
C PHE A 258 -8.90 -43.05 -4.12
N MET A 259 -9.17 -41.84 -3.65
CA MET A 259 -10.05 -41.64 -2.50
C MET A 259 -11.51 -41.92 -2.86
N VAL A 260 -11.99 -41.51 -4.05
CA VAL A 260 -13.33 -41.89 -4.54
C VAL A 260 -13.47 -43.42 -4.64
N GLN A 261 -12.45 -44.11 -5.15
CA GLN A 261 -12.42 -45.57 -5.22
C GLN A 261 -12.34 -46.27 -3.85
N ALA A 262 -11.85 -45.58 -2.81
CA ALA A 262 -11.81 -46.09 -1.44
C ALA A 262 -13.17 -46.01 -0.74
N MET A 263 -14.05 -45.10 -1.17
CA MET A 263 -15.34 -44.84 -0.52
C MET A 263 -16.28 -46.04 -0.42
N PRO A 264 -16.43 -46.96 -1.39
CA PRO A 264 -17.34 -48.10 -1.24
C PRO A 264 -17.04 -48.95 0.01
N ALA A 265 -15.76 -49.23 0.26
CA ALA A 265 -15.32 -50.00 1.44
C ALA A 265 -15.40 -49.20 2.75
N ILE A 266 -15.45 -47.86 2.67
CA ILE A 266 -15.69 -47.00 3.85
C ILE A 266 -17.18 -46.95 4.16
N VAL A 267 -18.02 -46.75 3.15
CA VAL A 267 -19.49 -46.67 3.27
C VAL A 267 -20.08 -47.98 3.77
N GLU A 268 -19.52 -49.13 3.37
CA GLU A 268 -19.92 -50.45 3.89
C GLU A 268 -19.85 -50.53 5.42
N LYS A 269 -18.87 -49.86 6.05
CA LYS A 269 -18.69 -49.84 7.51
C LYS A 269 -19.26 -48.59 8.18
N HIS A 270 -19.34 -47.49 7.45
CA HIS A 270 -19.81 -46.19 7.90
C HIS A 270 -20.83 -45.64 6.90
N PRO A 271 -22.11 -46.08 6.97
CA PRO A 271 -23.14 -45.72 6.00
C PRO A 271 -23.46 -44.22 5.95
N ASP A 272 -23.03 -43.43 6.93
CA ASP A 272 -23.17 -41.98 7.00
C ASP A 272 -21.94 -41.22 6.45
N ALA A 273 -20.90 -41.93 5.97
CA ALA A 273 -19.69 -41.33 5.47
C ALA A 273 -19.95 -40.43 4.24
N LEU A 274 -19.31 -39.27 4.21
CA LEU A 274 -19.34 -38.32 3.11
C LEU A 274 -17.93 -37.83 2.81
N TYR A 275 -17.48 -38.01 1.56
CA TYR A 275 -16.24 -37.43 1.09
C TYR A 275 -16.48 -36.07 0.43
N LEU A 276 -15.90 -35.03 1.01
CA LEU A 276 -15.94 -33.66 0.50
C LEU A 276 -14.69 -33.36 -0.31
N ILE A 277 -14.88 -33.11 -1.60
CA ILE A 277 -13.84 -32.60 -2.50
C ILE A 277 -14.06 -31.09 -2.62
N ALA A 278 -13.24 -30.31 -1.93
CA ALA A 278 -13.48 -28.88 -1.74
C ALA A 278 -12.48 -28.00 -2.52
N GLY A 279 -12.95 -27.40 -3.61
CA GLY A 279 -12.18 -26.47 -4.43
C GLY A 279 -12.53 -26.54 -5.92
N GLN A 280 -12.11 -25.49 -6.63
CA GLN A 280 -12.24 -25.36 -8.08
C GLN A 280 -11.14 -26.11 -8.82
N THR A 281 -11.38 -26.39 -10.10
CA THR A 281 -10.38 -26.97 -10.99
C THR A 281 -9.23 -25.99 -11.19
N HIS A 282 -8.00 -26.50 -11.26
CA HIS A 282 -6.82 -25.67 -11.44
C HIS A 282 -6.98 -24.73 -12.66
N PRO A 283 -6.76 -23.41 -12.54
CA PRO A 283 -7.05 -22.45 -13.62
C PRO A 283 -6.42 -22.81 -14.97
N ASP A 284 -5.16 -23.26 -14.98
CA ASP A 284 -4.49 -23.70 -16.22
C ASP A 284 -5.11 -24.96 -16.84
N LEU A 285 -5.56 -25.91 -16.02
CA LEU A 285 -6.26 -27.10 -16.52
C LEU A 285 -7.64 -26.71 -17.04
N LEU A 286 -8.36 -25.84 -16.34
CA LEU A 286 -9.65 -25.33 -16.79
C LEU A 286 -9.52 -24.62 -18.15
N ARG A 287 -8.45 -23.84 -18.36
CA ARG A 287 -8.18 -23.13 -19.62
C ARG A 287 -7.79 -24.07 -20.76
N THR A 288 -6.99 -25.10 -20.51
CA THR A 288 -6.42 -25.97 -21.55
C THR A 288 -7.25 -27.21 -21.83
N GLN A 289 -7.94 -27.74 -20.82
CA GLN A 289 -8.63 -29.03 -20.84
C GLN A 289 -10.09 -28.93 -20.35
N GLY A 290 -10.53 -27.77 -19.84
CA GLY A 290 -11.86 -27.64 -19.23
C GLY A 290 -12.00 -28.46 -17.93
N GLU A 291 -13.19 -28.95 -17.66
CA GLU A 291 -13.52 -29.75 -16.47
C GLU A 291 -13.28 -31.27 -16.66
N GLN A 292 -12.41 -31.68 -17.59
CA GLN A 292 -12.21 -33.10 -17.94
C GLN A 292 -11.94 -34.00 -16.72
N TYR A 293 -11.02 -33.60 -15.84
CA TYR A 293 -10.69 -34.40 -14.66
C TYR A 293 -11.82 -34.43 -13.62
N ARG A 294 -12.50 -33.31 -13.35
CA ARG A 294 -13.68 -33.30 -12.46
C ARG A 294 -14.81 -34.15 -13.01
N ASN A 295 -15.05 -34.08 -14.32
CA ASN A 295 -16.04 -34.91 -14.99
C ASN A 295 -15.69 -36.39 -14.91
N HIS A 296 -14.40 -36.74 -15.01
CA HIS A 296 -13.92 -38.10 -14.75
C HIS A 296 -14.20 -38.56 -13.31
N LEU A 297 -13.99 -37.69 -12.32
CA LEU A 297 -14.34 -38.00 -10.92
C LEU A 297 -15.85 -38.19 -10.75
N ARG A 298 -16.69 -37.30 -11.31
CA ARG A 298 -18.16 -37.43 -11.29
C ARG A 298 -18.65 -38.71 -11.96
N ALA A 299 -18.07 -39.07 -13.11
CA ALA A 299 -18.38 -40.32 -13.80
C ALA A 299 -17.99 -41.55 -12.95
N THR A 300 -16.85 -41.48 -12.25
CA THR A 300 -16.42 -42.53 -11.32
C THR A 300 -17.36 -42.66 -10.13
N VAL A 301 -17.82 -41.54 -9.56
CA VAL A 301 -18.84 -41.51 -8.50
C VAL A 301 -20.14 -42.17 -8.96
N GLY A 302 -20.60 -41.87 -10.18
CA GLY A 302 -21.80 -42.49 -10.75
C GLY A 302 -21.64 -43.99 -10.99
N ARG A 303 -20.49 -44.43 -11.54
CA ARG A 303 -20.19 -45.85 -11.77
C ARG A 303 -20.12 -46.68 -10.48
N LEU A 304 -19.72 -46.06 -9.37
CA LEU A 304 -19.59 -46.71 -8.06
C LEU A 304 -20.83 -46.54 -7.17
N ASP A 305 -21.90 -45.91 -7.68
CA ASP A 305 -23.13 -45.61 -6.93
C ASP A 305 -22.91 -44.80 -5.64
N LEU A 306 -22.04 -43.78 -5.72
CA LEU A 306 -21.61 -42.97 -4.56
C LEU A 306 -22.23 -41.57 -4.53
N ALA A 307 -23.33 -41.33 -5.25
CA ALA A 307 -23.91 -40.00 -5.41
C ALA A 307 -24.28 -39.33 -4.06
N ASN A 308 -24.68 -40.13 -3.07
CA ASN A 308 -24.99 -39.67 -1.71
C ASN A 308 -23.79 -39.66 -0.76
N HIS A 309 -22.60 -40.05 -1.22
CA HIS A 309 -21.39 -40.23 -0.40
C HIS A 309 -20.17 -39.46 -0.89
N VAL A 310 -20.25 -38.77 -2.03
CA VAL A 310 -19.21 -37.86 -2.52
C VAL A 310 -19.85 -36.54 -2.94
N TYR A 311 -19.34 -35.43 -2.40
CA TYR A 311 -19.85 -34.10 -2.70
C TYR A 311 -18.72 -33.15 -3.13
N PHE A 312 -18.99 -32.39 -4.18
CA PHE A 312 -18.05 -31.43 -4.76
C PHE A 312 -18.45 -30.01 -4.36
N LEU A 313 -17.62 -29.34 -3.55
CA LEU A 313 -17.74 -27.91 -3.27
C LEU A 313 -16.97 -27.13 -4.34
N ASP A 314 -17.68 -26.58 -5.33
CA ASP A 314 -17.12 -26.09 -6.59
C ASP A 314 -16.86 -24.57 -6.62
N HIS A 315 -16.25 -24.06 -5.56
CA HIS A 315 -15.83 -22.66 -5.49
C HIS A 315 -14.47 -22.50 -4.82
N TYR A 316 -13.83 -21.36 -5.07
CA TYR A 316 -12.59 -21.01 -4.39
C TYR A 316 -12.91 -20.62 -2.94
N LEU A 317 -12.37 -21.39 -1.99
CA LEU A 317 -12.66 -21.21 -0.57
C LEU A 317 -11.79 -20.11 0.04
N ALA A 318 -12.42 -19.18 0.75
CA ALA A 318 -11.72 -18.25 1.61
C ALA A 318 -11.13 -19.00 2.83
N GLN A 319 -10.12 -18.41 3.46
CA GLN A 319 -9.42 -19.01 4.62
C GLN A 319 -10.39 -19.43 5.74
N ARG A 320 -11.42 -18.61 6.04
CA ARG A 320 -12.44 -18.93 7.05
C ARG A 320 -13.25 -20.17 6.70
N GLU A 321 -13.63 -20.34 5.43
CA GLU A 321 -14.38 -21.51 4.95
C GLU A 321 -13.53 -22.78 5.03
N ILE A 322 -12.22 -22.68 4.73
CA ILE A 322 -11.27 -23.78 4.89
C ILE A 322 -11.19 -24.19 6.37
N VAL A 323 -11.08 -23.23 7.29
CA VAL A 323 -11.05 -23.51 8.73
C VAL A 323 -12.35 -24.17 9.20
N ASP A 324 -13.51 -23.65 8.77
CA ASP A 324 -14.81 -24.25 9.09
C ASP A 324 -14.91 -25.71 8.61
N LEU A 325 -14.49 -25.97 7.36
CA LEU A 325 -14.46 -27.32 6.77
C LEU A 325 -13.52 -28.26 7.55
N LEU A 326 -12.32 -27.80 7.88
CA LEU A 326 -11.36 -28.59 8.65
C LEU A 326 -11.88 -28.88 10.05
N LEU A 327 -12.51 -27.92 10.72
CA LEU A 327 -13.09 -28.15 12.05
C LEU A 327 -14.28 -29.14 12.00
N ALA A 328 -15.03 -29.21 10.89
CA ALA A 328 -16.08 -30.21 10.67
C ALA A 328 -15.55 -31.61 10.28
N THR A 329 -14.32 -31.70 9.76
CA THR A 329 -13.73 -32.93 9.22
C THR A 329 -13.39 -33.96 10.31
N ASP A 330 -13.71 -35.23 10.05
CA ASP A 330 -13.35 -36.39 10.87
C ASP A 330 -12.01 -37.01 10.49
N VAL A 331 -11.77 -37.19 9.19
CA VAL A 331 -10.50 -37.70 8.65
C VAL A 331 -10.12 -36.86 7.44
N TYR A 332 -8.89 -36.36 7.42
CA TYR A 332 -8.36 -35.59 6.29
C TYR A 332 -7.49 -36.48 5.40
N VAL A 333 -7.65 -36.40 4.08
CA VAL A 333 -6.94 -37.28 3.15
C VAL A 333 -6.19 -36.50 2.08
N THR A 334 -4.92 -36.86 1.84
CA THR A 334 -4.10 -36.33 0.73
C THR A 334 -3.57 -37.48 -0.13
N PRO A 335 -4.31 -37.92 -1.18
CA PRO A 335 -3.96 -39.08 -2.01
C PRO A 335 -3.01 -38.71 -3.17
N TYR A 336 -2.09 -37.78 -2.94
CA TYR A 336 -1.27 -37.15 -3.98
C TYR A 336 -0.38 -38.18 -4.69
N LEU A 337 -0.12 -37.95 -5.98
CA LEU A 337 0.58 -38.90 -6.85
C LEU A 337 2.04 -38.57 -7.10
N ASP A 338 2.48 -37.34 -6.83
CA ASP A 338 3.88 -36.96 -7.02
C ASP A 338 4.67 -37.28 -5.74
N PRO A 339 5.53 -38.31 -5.72
CA PRO A 339 6.33 -38.64 -4.53
C PRO A 339 7.28 -37.51 -4.15
N ARG A 340 7.60 -36.63 -5.11
CA ARG A 340 8.60 -35.57 -4.99
C ARG A 340 8.07 -34.29 -4.39
N GLN A 341 6.80 -34.23 -4.01
CA GLN A 341 6.22 -33.01 -3.45
C GLN A 341 6.83 -32.68 -2.07
N ILE A 342 7.63 -31.61 -2.02
CA ILE A 342 8.36 -31.18 -0.82
C ILE A 342 7.58 -30.25 0.11
N THR A 343 6.42 -29.71 -0.33
CA THR A 343 5.57 -28.87 0.51
C THR A 343 4.11 -28.99 0.10
N SER A 344 3.21 -29.03 1.09
CA SER A 344 1.76 -29.06 0.90
C SER A 344 1.09 -28.16 1.94
N GLY A 345 0.60 -27.01 1.51
CA GLY A 345 -0.14 -26.09 2.38
C GLY A 345 -1.44 -26.73 2.91
N THR A 346 -2.09 -27.60 2.14
CA THR A 346 -3.34 -28.24 2.57
C THR A 346 -3.11 -29.24 3.71
N LEU A 347 -1.97 -29.95 3.67
CA LEU A 347 -1.51 -30.82 4.76
C LEU A 347 -1.14 -30.00 6.00
N ALA A 348 -0.42 -28.89 5.83
CA ALA A 348 -0.05 -28.00 6.94
C ALA A 348 -1.29 -27.46 7.68
N TYR A 349 -2.35 -27.07 6.95
CA TYR A 349 -3.60 -26.61 7.55
C TYR A 349 -4.33 -27.73 8.29
N ALA A 350 -4.36 -28.94 7.73
CA ALA A 350 -4.99 -30.08 8.40
C ALA A 350 -4.26 -30.48 9.70
N LEU A 351 -2.92 -30.43 9.69
CA LEU A 351 -2.10 -30.59 10.89
C LEU A 351 -2.39 -29.50 11.92
N GLY A 352 -2.43 -28.23 11.50
CA GLY A 352 -2.76 -27.09 12.35
C GLY A 352 -4.17 -27.14 12.95
N ALA A 353 -5.12 -27.74 12.23
CA ALA A 353 -6.47 -27.99 12.73
C ALA A 353 -6.60 -29.25 13.61
N GLY A 354 -5.49 -29.98 13.83
CA GLY A 354 -5.45 -31.20 14.64
C GLY A 354 -6.30 -32.31 14.06
N LYS A 355 -6.22 -32.57 12.75
CA LYS A 355 -6.97 -33.66 12.10
C LYS A 355 -6.23 -34.99 12.17
N ALA A 356 -6.99 -36.09 12.24
CA ALA A 356 -6.46 -37.40 11.89
C ALA A 356 -6.28 -37.48 10.38
N ILE A 357 -5.04 -37.74 9.93
CA ILE A 357 -4.65 -37.61 8.52
C ILE A 357 -4.26 -38.97 7.94
N VAL A 358 -4.73 -39.26 6.73
CA VAL A 358 -4.25 -40.34 5.86
C VAL A 358 -3.62 -39.73 4.62
N SER A 359 -2.37 -40.06 4.32
CA SER A 359 -1.66 -39.49 3.16
C SER A 359 -0.87 -40.53 2.39
N THR A 360 -0.73 -40.33 1.09
CA THR A 360 0.32 -40.99 0.31
C THR A 360 1.71 -40.58 0.79
N ARG A 361 2.72 -41.42 0.53
CA ARG A 361 4.12 -41.28 1.00
C ARG A 361 4.95 -40.26 0.21
N TYR A 362 4.41 -39.10 -0.12
CA TYR A 362 5.23 -38.02 -0.70
C TYR A 362 6.11 -37.38 0.38
N LEU A 363 7.26 -36.81 -0.02
CA LEU A 363 8.33 -36.37 0.89
C LEU A 363 7.82 -35.55 2.10
N HIS A 364 7.02 -34.51 1.87
CA HIS A 364 6.50 -33.69 2.96
C HIS A 364 5.54 -34.45 3.90
N ALA A 365 4.74 -35.39 3.39
CA ALA A 365 3.87 -36.21 4.24
C ALA A 365 4.67 -37.20 5.09
N VAL A 366 5.74 -37.78 4.55
CA VAL A 366 6.62 -38.68 5.30
C VAL A 366 7.23 -37.96 6.50
N GLU A 367 7.71 -36.73 6.31
CA GLU A 367 8.29 -35.92 7.38
C GLU A 367 7.23 -35.44 8.38
N ALA A 368 6.13 -34.86 7.88
CA ALA A 368 5.14 -34.21 8.73
C ALA A 368 4.30 -35.21 9.54
N LEU A 369 4.06 -36.41 8.99
CA LEU A 369 3.28 -37.48 9.63
C LEU A 369 4.15 -38.53 10.36
N ALA A 370 5.47 -38.33 10.43
CA ALA A 370 6.38 -39.20 11.17
C ALA A 370 5.97 -39.35 12.65
N ASP A 371 6.58 -40.31 13.35
CA ASP A 371 6.34 -40.56 14.79
C ASP A 371 4.86 -40.76 15.16
N GLY A 372 4.04 -41.31 14.24
CA GLY A 372 2.63 -41.58 14.51
C GLY A 372 1.73 -40.35 14.46
N ARG A 373 2.15 -39.26 13.80
CA ARG A 373 1.34 -38.04 13.60
C ARG A 373 0.25 -38.19 12.53
N GLY A 374 0.27 -39.29 11.78
CA GLY A 374 -0.75 -39.66 10.80
C GLY A 374 -0.53 -41.08 10.26
N MET A 375 -1.31 -41.47 9.26
CA MET A 375 -1.17 -42.75 8.58
C MET A 375 -0.68 -42.55 7.15
N LEU A 376 0.36 -43.29 6.78
CA LEU A 376 0.94 -43.28 5.44
C LEU A 376 0.50 -44.50 4.65
N VAL A 377 0.11 -44.30 3.39
CA VAL A 377 -0.33 -45.34 2.46
C VAL A 377 0.45 -45.29 1.16
N ASP A 378 0.49 -46.41 0.43
CA ASP A 378 1.15 -46.45 -0.87
C ASP A 378 0.41 -45.64 -1.94
N PHE A 379 1.16 -45.19 -2.95
CA PHE A 379 0.60 -44.44 -4.08
C PHE A 379 -0.38 -45.32 -4.86
N ARG A 380 -1.49 -44.71 -5.29
CA ARG A 380 -2.53 -45.38 -6.11
C ARG A 380 -3.20 -46.59 -5.42
N ASP A 381 -3.10 -46.71 -4.10
CA ASP A 381 -3.71 -47.82 -3.34
C ASP A 381 -4.98 -47.38 -2.59
N SER A 382 -6.12 -47.46 -3.28
CA SER A 382 -7.43 -47.14 -2.69
C SER A 382 -7.84 -48.10 -1.57
N LYS A 383 -7.31 -49.34 -1.54
CA LYS A 383 -7.62 -50.31 -0.49
C LYS A 383 -6.92 -49.93 0.82
N GLN A 384 -5.66 -49.51 0.76
CA GLN A 384 -4.93 -48.99 1.92
C GLN A 384 -5.52 -47.68 2.45
N ILE A 385 -5.98 -46.80 1.56
CA ILE A 385 -6.72 -45.59 1.95
C ILE A 385 -7.97 -46.00 2.75
N ALA A 386 -8.81 -46.89 2.20
CA ALA A 386 -10.03 -47.34 2.85
C ALA A 386 -9.77 -48.02 4.21
N SER A 387 -8.79 -48.92 4.29
CA SER A 387 -8.46 -49.62 5.52
C SER A 387 -7.95 -48.67 6.61
N SER A 388 -7.12 -47.68 6.23
CA SER A 388 -6.60 -46.68 7.15
C SER A 388 -7.71 -45.76 7.68
N VAL A 389 -8.55 -45.22 6.80
CA VAL A 389 -9.70 -44.38 7.19
C VAL A 389 -10.64 -45.17 8.12
N ASN A 390 -11.01 -46.39 7.75
CA ASN A 390 -11.85 -47.25 8.59
C ASN A 390 -11.22 -47.54 9.95
N SER A 391 -9.90 -47.73 10.01
CA SER A 391 -9.21 -47.99 11.28
C SER A 391 -9.22 -46.77 12.21
N ILE A 392 -9.21 -45.55 11.66
CA ILE A 392 -9.33 -44.30 12.43
C ILE A 392 -10.77 -44.12 12.90
N LEU A 393 -11.75 -44.36 12.03
CA LEU A 393 -13.17 -44.17 12.36
C LEU A 393 -13.71 -45.21 13.34
N ALA A 394 -13.18 -46.44 13.33
CA ALA A 394 -13.58 -47.51 14.23
C ALA A 394 -12.99 -47.38 15.65
N ASP A 395 -11.94 -46.58 15.84
CA ASP A 395 -11.22 -46.44 17.12
C ASP A 395 -11.10 -44.95 17.53
N PRO A 396 -12.05 -44.44 18.34
CA PRO A 396 -12.03 -43.06 18.82
C PRO A 396 -10.76 -42.69 19.61
N SER A 397 -10.14 -43.67 20.30
CA SER A 397 -8.92 -43.43 21.07
C SER A 397 -7.75 -43.18 20.12
N ARG A 398 -7.57 -44.05 19.12
CA ARG A 398 -6.56 -43.85 18.07
C ARG A 398 -6.77 -42.54 17.33
N LYS A 399 -8.01 -42.22 16.94
CA LYS A 399 -8.33 -40.94 16.30
C LYS A 399 -7.90 -39.76 17.17
N GLY A 400 -8.27 -39.77 18.45
CA GLY A 400 -7.88 -38.73 19.40
C GLY A 400 -6.37 -38.58 19.55
N THR A 401 -5.63 -39.70 19.59
CA THR A 401 -4.16 -39.68 19.62
C THR A 401 -3.58 -39.03 18.37
N LEU A 402 -4.03 -39.44 17.18
CA LEU A 402 -3.57 -38.85 15.91
C LEU A 402 -3.86 -37.35 15.85
N GLU A 403 -5.07 -36.94 16.22
CA GLU A 403 -5.49 -35.52 16.25
C GLU A 403 -4.62 -34.70 17.21
N HIS A 404 -4.36 -35.22 18.40
CA HIS A 404 -3.50 -34.57 19.39
C HIS A 404 -2.06 -34.44 18.90
N MET A 405 -1.47 -35.50 18.35
CA MET A 405 -0.09 -35.51 17.89
C MET A 405 0.11 -34.59 16.67
N ALA A 406 -0.84 -34.59 15.73
CA ALA A 406 -0.87 -33.67 14.61
C ALA A 406 -0.89 -32.20 15.07
N TYR A 407 -1.79 -31.86 16.00
CA TYR A 407 -1.89 -30.50 16.54
C TYR A 407 -0.64 -30.10 17.33
N ALA A 408 -0.12 -31.00 18.16
CA ALA A 408 1.06 -30.74 18.98
C ALA A 408 2.31 -30.42 18.14
N TYR A 409 2.46 -31.08 16.99
CA TYR A 409 3.50 -30.79 16.01
C TYR A 409 3.30 -29.42 15.35
N ALA A 410 2.07 -29.11 14.97
CA ALA A 410 1.79 -27.96 14.14
C ALA A 410 1.61 -26.64 14.91
N LYS A 411 1.15 -26.65 16.17
CA LYS A 411 0.72 -25.45 16.93
C LYS A 411 1.73 -24.28 16.99
N ASP A 412 3.01 -24.55 16.74
CA ASP A 412 4.09 -23.56 16.75
C ASP A 412 4.40 -22.98 15.36
N MET A 413 3.82 -23.55 14.30
CA MET A 413 4.01 -23.17 12.90
C MET A 413 2.95 -22.15 12.41
N THR A 414 2.24 -21.47 13.31
CA THR A 414 1.13 -20.58 12.95
C THR A 414 1.60 -19.23 12.40
N TRP A 415 0.79 -18.59 11.56
CA TRP A 415 1.09 -17.27 10.99
C TRP A 415 1.48 -16.22 12.04
N PRO A 416 0.79 -16.08 13.20
CA PRO A 416 1.23 -15.14 14.23
C PRO A 416 2.65 -15.38 14.75
N LYS A 417 3.08 -16.64 14.88
CA LYS A 417 4.44 -16.99 15.35
C LYS A 417 5.48 -16.83 14.25
N LEU A 418 5.16 -17.31 13.05
CA LEU A 418 6.05 -17.21 11.90
C LEU A 418 6.20 -15.77 11.41
N GLY A 419 5.19 -14.93 11.54
CA GLY A 419 5.27 -13.50 11.22
C GLY A 419 6.43 -12.83 11.92
N ARG A 420 6.60 -13.06 13.23
CA ARG A 420 7.75 -12.54 13.99
C ARG A 420 9.07 -13.14 13.50
N THR A 421 9.11 -14.44 13.24
CA THR A 421 10.30 -15.13 12.71
C THR A 421 10.77 -14.51 11.38
N TRP A 422 9.83 -14.20 10.49
CA TRP A 422 10.11 -13.54 9.22
C TRP A 422 10.55 -12.09 9.39
N VAL A 423 9.93 -11.32 10.29
CA VAL A 423 10.37 -9.96 10.63
C VAL A 423 11.81 -9.97 11.13
N ASP A 424 12.14 -10.84 12.09
CA ASP A 424 13.49 -10.94 12.66
C ASP A 424 14.54 -11.32 11.61
N LEU A 425 14.20 -12.24 10.70
CA LEU A 425 15.05 -12.61 9.57
C LEU A 425 15.32 -11.41 8.65
N MET A 426 14.27 -10.71 8.24
CA MET A 426 14.33 -9.60 7.31
C MET A 426 15.03 -8.37 7.91
N GLU A 427 14.77 -8.06 9.18
CA GLU A 427 15.52 -7.05 9.93
C GLU A 427 17.00 -7.40 10.04
N GLY A 428 17.33 -8.67 10.30
CA GLY A 428 18.71 -9.13 10.36
C GLY A 428 19.46 -8.86 9.05
N LEU A 429 18.83 -9.18 7.92
CA LEU A 429 19.38 -8.93 6.58
C LEU A 429 19.57 -7.44 6.29
N ALA A 430 18.57 -6.62 6.63
CA ALA A 430 18.68 -5.17 6.45
C ALA A 430 19.82 -4.56 7.28
N ARG A 431 20.03 -5.02 8.53
CA ARG A 431 21.11 -4.54 9.41
C ARG A 431 22.50 -4.90 8.89
N VAL A 432 22.69 -6.13 8.40
CA VAL A 432 24.00 -6.58 7.87
C VAL A 432 24.39 -5.76 6.64
N ALA A 433 23.43 -5.37 5.80
CA ALA A 433 23.67 -4.50 4.65
C ALA A 433 24.13 -3.09 5.04
N VAL A 434 23.68 -2.56 6.20
CA VAL A 434 24.09 -1.24 6.72
C VAL A 434 25.50 -1.26 7.33
N VAL A 435 25.90 -2.36 7.98
CA VAL A 435 27.20 -2.48 8.69
C VAL A 435 28.36 -2.85 7.74
N GLY A 436 28.07 -3.52 6.62
CA GLY A 436 29.05 -3.94 5.62
C GLY A 436 29.35 -2.92 4.52
N GLN A 437 28.70 -1.75 4.53
CA GLN A 437 28.95 -0.68 3.58
C GLN A 437 29.76 0.44 4.26
N PRO A 438 30.89 0.93 3.69
CA PRO A 438 31.30 2.30 4.00
C PRO A 438 30.08 3.19 3.71
N PRO A 439 29.82 4.24 4.51
CA PRO A 439 28.57 5.00 4.46
C PRO A 439 28.24 5.24 3.00
N ASN A 440 27.21 4.53 2.52
CA ASN A 440 26.95 4.50 1.11
C ASN A 440 26.40 5.89 0.82
N ASN A 441 27.27 6.70 0.24
CA ASN A 441 27.00 8.03 -0.25
C ASN A 441 26.15 7.88 -1.53
N THR A 442 25.02 7.20 -1.38
CA THR A 442 23.85 7.35 -2.21
C THR A 442 22.78 8.00 -1.33
N ALA A 443 23.11 9.19 -0.81
CA ALA A 443 22.21 10.28 -1.13
C ALA A 443 21.91 10.09 -2.62
N ALA A 444 20.63 9.98 -3.02
CA ALA A 444 20.27 10.45 -4.35
C ALA A 444 21.15 11.66 -4.58
N THR A 445 22.05 11.64 -5.58
CA THR A 445 22.88 12.82 -5.88
C THR A 445 21.92 13.97 -5.69
N PRO A 446 22.11 14.87 -4.70
CA PRO A 446 21.08 15.84 -4.40
C PRO A 446 20.85 16.49 -5.74
N GLY A 447 19.67 16.23 -6.34
CA GLY A 447 19.29 16.91 -7.55
C GLY A 447 19.52 18.35 -7.20
N ARG A 448 20.46 18.98 -7.91
CA ARG A 448 21.06 20.25 -7.51
C ARG A 448 19.92 21.14 -6.99
N GLN A 449 19.87 21.42 -5.69
CA GLN A 449 18.72 22.13 -5.14
C GLN A 449 18.79 23.57 -5.63
N PHE A 450 17.94 23.90 -6.60
CA PHE A 450 17.92 25.22 -7.24
C PHE A 450 17.26 26.26 -6.33
N GLY A 451 16.26 25.84 -5.55
CA GLY A 451 15.59 26.70 -4.58
C GLY A 451 16.41 26.90 -3.32
N ALA A 452 16.87 28.12 -3.09
CA ALA A 452 17.46 28.54 -1.83
C ALA A 452 16.36 28.77 -0.79
N ARG A 453 16.13 27.78 0.09
CA ARG A 453 15.17 27.88 1.19
C ARG A 453 15.51 29.05 2.11
N LEU A 454 14.49 29.77 2.56
CA LEU A 454 14.67 30.82 3.56
C LEU A 454 15.09 30.22 4.91
N PRO A 455 16.06 30.84 5.63
CA PRO A 455 16.42 30.45 6.99
C PRO A 455 15.26 30.50 7.98
N GLU A 456 14.27 31.36 7.73
CA GLU A 456 13.10 31.57 8.57
C GLU A 456 12.01 30.49 8.38
N ASN A 457 12.23 29.52 7.48
CA ASN A 457 11.26 28.46 7.27
C ASN A 457 11.07 27.58 8.53
N PRO A 458 9.82 27.15 8.82
CA PRO A 458 8.59 27.54 8.15
C PRO A 458 8.14 28.97 8.53
N ILE A 459 7.79 29.79 7.53
CA ILE A 459 7.44 31.21 7.71
C ILE A 459 6.07 31.42 8.38
N LEU A 460 5.11 30.50 8.17
CA LEU A 460 3.83 30.50 8.88
C LEU A 460 3.47 29.08 9.30
N THR A 461 2.95 28.93 10.52
CA THR A 461 2.49 27.66 11.07
C THR A 461 1.09 27.83 11.66
N ARG A 462 0.45 26.73 12.07
CA ARG A 462 -0.87 26.82 12.74
C ARG A 462 -0.89 27.76 13.96
N ALA A 463 0.25 27.95 14.63
CA ALA A 463 0.34 28.85 15.78
C ALA A 463 0.30 30.34 15.39
N SER A 464 0.52 30.65 14.10
CA SER A 464 0.44 32.00 13.55
C SER A 464 -1.01 32.47 13.34
N ILE A 465 -1.99 31.57 13.46
CA ILE A 465 -3.37 31.80 13.02
C ILE A 465 -4.34 31.54 14.17
N SER A 466 -5.22 32.50 14.45
CA SER A 466 -6.36 32.29 15.34
C SER A 466 -7.47 31.53 14.62
N PRO A 467 -8.13 30.55 15.26
CA PRO A 467 -9.24 29.83 14.63
C PRO A 467 -10.41 30.77 14.32
N SER A 468 -11.13 30.47 13.23
CA SER A 468 -12.29 31.25 12.77
C SER A 468 -13.49 31.17 13.71
N ARG A 469 -13.56 30.10 14.52
CA ARG A 469 -14.62 29.86 15.50
C ARG A 469 -14.07 29.22 16.78
N PRO A 470 -14.66 29.50 17.96
CA PRO A 470 -14.20 28.94 19.24
C PRO A 470 -14.20 27.41 19.33
N GLU A 471 -15.09 26.74 18.59
CA GLU A 471 -15.22 25.28 18.56
C GLU A 471 -14.26 24.58 17.57
N LEU A 472 -13.45 25.35 16.83
CA LEU A 472 -12.50 24.85 15.84
C LEU A 472 -11.05 25.08 16.28
N GLU A 473 -10.14 24.23 15.79
CA GLU A 473 -8.70 24.44 15.87
C GLU A 473 -8.09 24.53 14.48
N VAL A 474 -7.10 25.42 14.32
CA VAL A 474 -6.27 25.48 13.11
C VAL A 474 -5.34 24.27 13.11
N VAL A 475 -5.41 23.48 12.04
CA VAL A 475 -4.52 22.33 11.86
C VAL A 475 -3.38 22.66 10.91
N SER A 476 -3.65 23.43 9.86
CA SER A 476 -2.68 23.72 8.82
C SER A 476 -2.88 25.11 8.21
N VAL A 477 -1.78 25.74 7.79
CA VAL A 477 -1.75 26.98 7.00
C VAL A 477 -0.74 26.81 5.87
N PHE A 478 -1.19 26.81 4.62
CA PHE A 478 -0.38 26.36 3.49
C PHE A 478 -0.98 26.81 2.14
N ASN A 479 -0.36 26.40 1.02
CA ASN A 479 -0.87 26.52 -0.35
C ASN A 479 -1.42 27.92 -0.71
N ALA A 480 -0.60 28.95 -0.51
CA ALA A 480 -1.03 30.33 -0.66
C ALA A 480 -0.86 30.86 -2.09
N ALA A 481 -1.86 31.61 -2.57
CA ALA A 481 -1.63 32.53 -3.69
C ALA A 481 -0.68 33.63 -3.22
N ALA A 482 0.19 34.12 -4.11
CA ALA A 482 1.10 35.21 -3.80
C ALA A 482 0.94 36.34 -4.82
N ALA A 483 0.92 37.57 -4.32
CA ALA A 483 0.74 38.78 -5.12
C ALA A 483 1.63 39.90 -4.58
N ARG A 484 2.12 40.76 -5.46
CA ARG A 484 2.76 42.03 -5.08
C ARG A 484 1.73 43.15 -5.26
N VAL A 485 1.38 43.84 -4.18
CA VAL A 485 0.36 44.89 -4.16
C VAL A 485 1.00 46.15 -3.58
N GLY A 486 1.37 47.09 -4.46
CA GLY A 486 2.22 48.21 -4.08
C GLY A 486 3.58 47.70 -3.56
N ASP A 487 3.98 48.17 -2.38
CA ASP A 487 5.25 47.80 -1.75
C ASP A 487 5.14 46.52 -0.89
N GLU A 488 3.95 45.91 -0.78
CA GLU A 488 3.71 44.73 0.04
C GLU A 488 3.66 43.44 -0.81
N VAL A 489 4.12 42.34 -0.21
CA VAL A 489 3.74 40.99 -0.61
C VAL A 489 2.46 40.61 0.14
N VAL A 490 1.44 40.21 -0.61
CA VAL A 490 0.16 39.72 -0.11
C VAL A 490 0.05 38.24 -0.39
N LEU A 491 -0.27 37.46 0.63
CA LEU A 491 -0.58 36.04 0.52
C LEU A 491 -2.07 35.82 0.79
N LEU A 492 -2.73 35.04 -0.06
CA LEU A 492 -4.06 34.49 0.24
C LEU A 492 -3.88 33.03 0.64
N LEU A 493 -3.83 32.78 1.94
CA LEU A 493 -3.50 31.51 2.58
C LEU A 493 -4.70 30.57 2.53
N ARG A 494 -4.49 29.27 2.29
CA ARG A 494 -5.45 28.24 2.72
C ARG A 494 -5.23 27.96 4.21
N VAL A 495 -6.27 28.16 5.01
CA VAL A 495 -6.29 27.80 6.43
C VAL A 495 -7.27 26.66 6.60
N ALA A 496 -6.76 25.51 7.04
CA ALA A 496 -7.59 24.34 7.33
C ALA A 496 -7.87 24.25 8.83
N GLU A 497 -9.14 24.10 9.17
CA GLU A 497 -9.62 23.99 10.53
C GLU A 497 -10.43 22.72 10.73
N ARG A 498 -10.43 22.18 11.95
CA ARG A 498 -11.30 21.06 12.31
C ARG A 498 -11.93 21.26 13.68
N PRO A 499 -13.00 20.53 14.02
CA PRO A 499 -13.54 20.55 15.38
C PRO A 499 -12.47 20.16 16.41
N ILE A 500 -12.41 20.91 17.52
CA ILE A 500 -11.51 20.62 18.63
C ILE A 500 -11.75 19.19 19.13
N SER A 501 -10.68 18.44 19.38
CA SER A 501 -10.79 17.12 20.00
C SER A 501 -11.33 17.26 21.42
N VAL A 502 -12.55 16.79 21.64
CA VAL A 502 -13.23 16.85 22.95
C VAL A 502 -13.02 15.58 23.76
N THR A 503 -12.96 15.71 25.09
CA THR A 503 -12.97 14.53 25.99
C THR A 503 -14.38 13.95 26.11
N VAL A 504 -15.39 14.83 26.13
CA VAL A 504 -16.82 14.53 26.12
C VAL A 504 -17.49 15.54 25.19
N ALA A 505 -18.38 15.08 24.33
CA ALA A 505 -19.06 15.96 23.39
C ALA A 505 -19.91 17.03 24.12
N PRO A 506 -19.96 18.26 23.61
CA PRO A 506 -20.70 19.35 24.25
C PRO A 506 -22.22 19.09 24.26
N PRO A 507 -22.98 19.65 25.22
CA PRO A 507 -24.44 19.59 25.20
C PRO A 507 -25.02 20.10 23.88
N GLY A 508 -25.90 19.33 23.26
CA GLY A 508 -26.49 19.66 21.96
C GLY A 508 -25.63 19.32 20.73
N ALA A 509 -24.49 18.64 20.92
CA ALA A 509 -23.67 18.12 19.83
C ALA A 509 -24.51 17.29 18.84
N GLN A 510 -24.20 17.43 17.55
CA GLN A 510 -24.90 16.73 16.48
C GLN A 510 -24.09 15.52 16.03
N MET A 511 -24.78 14.43 15.72
CA MET A 511 -24.25 13.24 15.07
C MET A 511 -24.67 13.22 13.60
N LEU A 512 -23.73 12.89 12.72
CA LEU A 512 -24.05 12.62 11.32
C LEU A 512 -24.42 11.13 11.17
N ASP A 513 -25.68 10.84 10.88
CA ASP A 513 -26.15 9.46 10.64
C ASP A 513 -26.00 9.10 9.16
N LEU A 514 -25.09 8.17 8.90
CA LEU A 514 -24.76 7.64 7.56
C LEU A 514 -25.40 6.28 7.27
N THR A 515 -26.14 5.71 8.22
CA THR A 515 -26.64 4.32 8.12
C THR A 515 -27.83 4.17 7.16
N GLY A 516 -28.55 5.27 6.92
CA GLY A 516 -29.67 5.34 5.99
C GLY A 516 -29.28 5.70 4.55
N PRO A 517 -30.22 5.60 3.60
CA PRO A 517 -29.99 6.02 2.22
C PRO A 517 -29.68 7.53 2.13
N GLU A 518 -30.26 8.32 3.03
CA GLU A 518 -30.03 9.77 3.17
C GLU A 518 -29.19 10.08 4.41
N VAL A 519 -28.32 11.08 4.29
CA VAL A 519 -27.54 11.61 5.42
C VAL A 519 -28.42 12.48 6.30
N ARG A 520 -28.47 12.20 7.61
CA ARG A 520 -29.30 12.94 8.57
C ARG A 520 -28.49 13.46 9.75
N LEU A 521 -28.81 14.67 10.21
CA LEU A 521 -28.31 15.17 11.48
C LEU A 521 -29.25 14.71 12.60
N ARG A 522 -28.67 14.22 13.70
CA ARG A 522 -29.40 13.82 14.91
C ARG A 522 -28.68 14.36 16.14
N PRO A 523 -29.36 14.52 17.29
CA PRO A 523 -28.67 14.72 18.55
C PRO A 523 -27.69 13.57 18.82
N LEU A 524 -26.45 13.89 19.20
CA LEU A 524 -25.45 12.90 19.58
C LEU A 524 -25.87 12.21 20.90
N PRO A 525 -25.85 10.87 20.98
CA PRO A 525 -26.18 10.17 22.21
C PRO A 525 -25.29 10.58 23.38
N VAL A 526 -25.88 10.72 24.57
CA VAL A 526 -25.17 11.06 25.80
C VAL A 526 -24.25 9.91 26.22
N GLY A 527 -23.03 10.24 26.66
CA GLY A 527 -22.11 9.28 27.28
C GLY A 527 -21.08 8.64 26.34
N ILE A 528 -21.02 9.04 25.06
CA ILE A 528 -19.94 8.60 24.16
C ILE A 528 -18.66 9.38 24.49
N PRO A 529 -17.54 8.71 24.83
CA PRO A 529 -16.26 9.38 25.03
C PRO A 529 -15.78 10.04 23.74
N GLY A 530 -15.24 11.26 23.81
CA GLY A 530 -14.84 11.98 22.60
C GLY A 530 -13.66 11.35 21.85
N LYS A 531 -12.84 10.54 22.52
CA LYS A 531 -11.83 9.68 21.87
C LYS A 531 -12.43 8.68 20.87
N ASP A 532 -13.69 8.29 21.07
CA ASP A 532 -14.42 7.34 20.25
C ASP A 532 -15.23 8.06 19.16
N LEU A 533 -15.05 9.39 19.02
CA LEU A 533 -15.67 10.21 17.99
C LEU A 533 -14.62 10.74 17.01
N VAL A 534 -15.05 10.93 15.77
CA VAL A 534 -14.37 11.78 14.78
C VAL A 534 -15.28 12.97 14.47
N GLY A 535 -14.71 14.18 14.59
CA GLY A 535 -15.42 15.42 14.30
C GLY A 535 -15.22 15.85 12.84
N MET A 536 -16.24 16.47 12.27
CA MET A 536 -16.16 17.17 10.99
C MET A 536 -16.94 18.49 11.04
N CYS A 537 -16.59 19.40 10.13
CA CYS A 537 -17.27 20.67 9.96
C CYS A 537 -17.66 20.82 8.48
N PHE A 538 -18.89 21.26 8.20
CA PHE A 538 -19.37 21.51 6.83
C PHE A 538 -20.41 22.63 6.80
N LEU A 539 -20.56 23.30 5.66
CA LEU A 539 -21.63 24.28 5.44
C LEU A 539 -22.91 23.55 5.04
N ASP A 540 -23.96 23.76 5.81
CA ASP A 540 -25.31 23.32 5.49
C ASP A 540 -26.06 24.42 4.76
N THR A 541 -26.36 24.19 3.49
CA THR A 541 -27.03 25.15 2.60
C THR A 541 -28.52 24.87 2.44
N ARG A 542 -29.10 23.99 3.27
CA ARG A 542 -30.54 23.69 3.25
C ARG A 542 -31.37 24.77 3.93
N GLU A 543 -30.74 25.62 4.73
CA GLU A 543 -31.34 26.76 5.41
C GLU A 543 -30.81 28.07 4.80
N GLU A 544 -31.60 29.14 4.89
CA GLU A 544 -31.20 30.48 4.45
C GLU A 544 -31.26 31.46 5.64
N PRO A 545 -30.13 32.06 6.08
CA PRO A 545 -28.79 31.90 5.50
C PRO A 545 -28.15 30.53 5.80
N PRO A 546 -27.22 30.06 4.94
CA PRO A 546 -26.46 28.83 5.19
C PRO A 546 -25.75 28.85 6.55
N ARG A 547 -25.62 27.67 7.16
CA ARG A 547 -25.03 27.53 8.49
C ARG A 547 -23.92 26.50 8.53
N LEU A 548 -22.77 26.87 9.09
CA LEU A 548 -21.69 25.93 9.39
C LEU A 548 -22.08 25.01 10.56
N ILE A 549 -22.02 23.70 10.33
CA ILE A 549 -22.37 22.64 11.26
C ILE A 549 -21.12 21.89 11.70
N VAL A 550 -20.93 21.75 13.01
CA VAL A 550 -20.01 20.78 13.61
C VAL A 550 -20.80 19.51 13.94
N ALA A 551 -20.37 18.39 13.38
CA ALA A 551 -20.99 17.09 13.59
C ALA A 551 -19.94 16.03 13.92
N TYR A 552 -20.40 14.97 14.59
CA TYR A 552 -19.55 13.86 15.05
C TYR A 552 -20.04 12.53 14.49
N LEU A 553 -19.10 11.60 14.32
CA LEU A 553 -19.34 10.22 13.90
C LEU A 553 -18.67 9.27 14.91
N PRO A 554 -19.33 8.17 15.33
CA PRO A 554 -18.66 7.11 16.09
C PRO A 554 -17.55 6.46 15.27
N ARG A 555 -16.35 6.31 15.84
CA ARG A 555 -15.20 5.69 15.16
C ARG A 555 -15.41 4.21 14.88
N ASP A 556 -16.28 3.55 15.63
CA ASP A 556 -16.65 2.14 15.47
C ASP A 556 -17.82 1.93 14.48
N LEU A 557 -18.31 3.00 13.85
CA LEU A 557 -19.36 2.93 12.85
C LEU A 557 -18.96 1.96 11.72
N SER A 558 -19.75 0.89 11.55
CA SER A 558 -19.44 -0.15 10.57
C SER A 558 -19.40 0.41 9.15
N GLY A 559 -18.27 0.23 8.46
CA GLY A 559 -18.05 0.74 7.10
C GLY A 559 -17.22 2.02 7.05
N LEU A 560 -16.86 2.61 8.20
CA LEU A 560 -15.99 3.78 8.26
C LEU A 560 -14.51 3.39 8.03
N ASP A 561 -13.82 4.12 7.16
CA ASP A 561 -12.38 4.08 6.92
C ASP A 561 -11.79 5.46 7.23
N LEU A 562 -10.87 5.49 8.19
CA LEU A 562 -10.19 6.69 8.70
C LEU A 562 -8.67 6.58 8.52
N SER A 563 -8.20 5.76 7.56
CA SER A 563 -6.77 5.52 7.32
C SER A 563 -6.04 6.74 6.77
N ASP A 564 -6.72 7.59 5.98
CA ASP A 564 -6.21 8.91 5.57
C ASP A 564 -6.72 9.98 6.55
N PRO A 565 -5.84 10.71 7.26
CA PRO A 565 -6.24 11.67 8.29
C PRO A 565 -7.01 12.88 7.74
N ARG A 566 -7.04 13.09 6.42
CA ARG A 566 -7.73 14.19 5.74
C ARG A 566 -9.18 13.85 5.38
N THR A 567 -9.52 12.57 5.31
CA THR A 567 -10.80 12.11 4.80
C THR A 567 -11.52 11.18 5.77
N ILE A 568 -12.85 11.26 5.76
CA ILE A 568 -13.73 10.27 6.38
C ILE A 568 -14.39 9.51 5.25
N ARG A 569 -13.99 8.26 5.03
CA ARG A 569 -14.59 7.41 4.00
C ARG A 569 -15.61 6.47 4.62
N PHE A 570 -16.77 6.35 4.01
CA PHE A 570 -17.83 5.46 4.48
C PHE A 570 -18.30 4.52 3.37
N HIS A 571 -18.24 3.22 3.64
CA HIS A 571 -18.69 2.13 2.78
C HIS A 571 -20.08 1.67 3.22
N SER A 572 -21.11 2.10 2.49
CA SER A 572 -22.49 1.69 2.79
C SER A 572 -22.76 0.24 2.39
N LYS A 573 -23.50 -0.48 3.25
CA LYS A 573 -23.95 -1.87 3.03
C LYS A 573 -25.36 -1.96 2.45
N THR A 574 -26.05 -0.84 2.23
CA THR A 574 -27.49 -0.81 1.88
C THR A 574 -27.77 -0.66 0.38
N GLY A 575 -26.76 -0.81 -0.49
CA GLY A 575 -26.93 -0.82 -1.94
C GLY A 575 -27.81 -2.00 -2.40
N GLY A 576 -28.98 -1.69 -2.98
CA GLY A 576 -29.90 -2.67 -3.54
C GLY A 576 -29.28 -3.56 -4.63
N SER A 577 -29.95 -4.69 -4.87
CA SER A 577 -29.59 -5.80 -5.77
C SER A 577 -28.68 -5.42 -6.95
N GLY A 578 -27.39 -5.76 -6.83
CA GLY A 578 -26.40 -5.73 -7.91
C GLY A 578 -25.28 -4.68 -7.79
N ALA A 579 -25.33 -3.80 -6.79
CA ALA A 579 -24.44 -2.63 -6.74
C ALA A 579 -23.09 -2.89 -6.04
N ALA A 580 -22.02 -2.35 -6.63
CA ALA A 580 -20.79 -2.04 -5.93
C ALA A 580 -21.09 -1.20 -4.67
N TYR A 581 -20.26 -1.33 -3.63
CA TYR A 581 -20.34 -0.51 -2.41
C TYR A 581 -20.57 0.98 -2.75
N ASP A 582 -21.61 1.61 -2.19
CA ASP A 582 -21.77 3.07 -2.24
C ASP A 582 -20.73 3.68 -1.29
N ILE A 583 -19.69 4.29 -1.88
CA ILE A 583 -18.59 4.93 -1.15
C ILE A 583 -18.89 6.41 -1.05
N ARG A 584 -18.91 6.94 0.17
CA ARG A 584 -19.07 8.38 0.45
C ARG A 584 -17.83 8.91 1.15
N ASP A 585 -17.25 9.96 0.58
CA ASP A 585 -16.08 10.64 1.14
C ASP A 585 -16.48 12.00 1.72
N TYR A 586 -16.02 12.28 2.93
CA TYR A 586 -16.10 13.58 3.59
C TYR A 586 -14.70 14.06 3.98
N LEU A 587 -14.55 15.33 4.31
CA LEU A 587 -13.31 15.88 4.84
C LEU A 587 -13.34 15.96 6.37
N THR A 588 -12.18 15.70 6.99
CA THR A 588 -11.98 15.92 8.44
C THR A 588 -11.76 17.39 8.78
N GLN A 589 -11.55 18.23 7.77
CA GLN A 589 -11.18 19.63 7.87
C GLN A 589 -12.05 20.47 6.93
N LEU A 590 -12.33 21.70 7.35
CA LEU A 590 -12.96 22.72 6.53
C LEU A 590 -11.91 23.82 6.26
N SER A 591 -11.66 24.09 4.98
CA SER A 591 -10.73 25.15 4.57
C SER A 591 -11.46 26.47 4.30
N HIS A 592 -10.80 27.58 4.65
CA HIS A 592 -11.16 28.93 4.23
C HIS A 592 -9.91 29.68 3.74
N LEU A 593 -10.10 30.85 3.12
CA LEU A 593 -8.98 31.68 2.67
C LEU A 593 -8.78 32.91 3.56
N ARG A 594 -7.54 33.22 3.91
CA ARG A 594 -7.18 34.33 4.80
C ARG A 594 -6.00 35.12 4.26
N VAL A 595 -6.05 36.44 4.38
CA VAL A 595 -5.04 37.35 3.84
C VAL A 595 -3.90 37.52 4.84
N ALA A 596 -2.67 37.57 4.34
CA ALA A 596 -1.49 37.96 5.10
C ALA A 596 -0.64 38.95 4.30
N ARG A 597 -0.01 39.90 4.99
CA ARG A 597 0.76 41.00 4.37
C ARG A 597 2.15 41.10 4.95
N SER A 598 3.12 41.40 4.10
CA SER A 598 4.53 41.57 4.49
C SER A 598 5.20 42.61 3.61
N THR A 599 6.08 43.43 4.20
CA THR A 599 6.92 44.39 3.46
C THR A 599 8.26 43.81 3.03
N ASP A 600 8.73 42.74 3.68
CA ASP A 600 9.99 42.05 3.36
C ASP A 600 9.78 40.68 2.68
N GLY A 601 8.52 40.24 2.58
CA GLY A 601 8.14 38.96 2.01
C GLY A 601 8.55 37.76 2.86
N VAL A 602 8.89 37.94 4.13
CA VAL A 602 9.31 36.90 5.08
C VAL A 602 8.46 36.95 6.35
N HIS A 603 8.31 38.12 6.95
CA HIS A 603 7.55 38.33 8.17
C HIS A 603 6.14 38.82 7.83
N PHE A 604 5.15 37.96 8.02
CA PHE A 604 3.76 38.22 7.64
C PHE A 604 2.90 38.60 8.85
N ASN A 605 2.14 39.68 8.70
CA ASN A 605 0.99 39.97 9.54
C ASN A 605 -0.25 39.33 8.92
N VAL A 606 -0.88 38.40 9.62
CA VAL A 606 -2.07 37.70 9.13
C VAL A 606 -3.32 38.38 9.64
N ASP A 607 -4.29 38.60 8.75
CA ASP A 607 -5.57 39.20 9.12
C ASP A 607 -6.31 38.33 10.17
N PRO A 608 -6.96 38.94 11.17
CA PRO A 608 -7.58 38.20 12.27
C PRO A 608 -8.78 37.35 11.82
N GLU A 609 -9.49 37.79 10.79
CA GLU A 609 -10.70 37.15 10.28
C GLU A 609 -10.47 36.54 8.90
N PRO A 610 -11.20 35.45 8.54
CA PRO A 610 -11.17 34.92 7.17
C PRO A 610 -11.61 35.95 6.13
N ALA A 611 -10.91 36.00 5.00
CA ALA A 611 -11.30 36.85 3.87
C ALA A 611 -12.37 36.18 2.99
N VAL A 612 -12.27 34.86 2.81
CA VAL A 612 -13.20 34.06 2.01
C VAL A 612 -13.59 32.82 2.79
N VAL A 613 -14.84 32.77 3.24
CA VAL A 613 -15.44 31.60 3.91
C VAL A 613 -16.37 30.85 2.95
N PRO A 614 -16.64 29.55 3.18
CA PRO A 614 -17.71 28.84 2.49
C PRO A 614 -19.05 29.60 2.54
N ALA A 615 -19.67 29.81 1.39
CA ALA A 615 -20.88 30.64 1.27
C ALA A 615 -22.04 30.01 0.47
N ASN A 616 -21.80 28.98 -0.34
CA ASN A 616 -22.82 28.37 -1.21
C ASN A 616 -22.66 26.83 -1.31
N SER A 617 -23.56 26.18 -2.06
CA SER A 617 -23.64 24.72 -2.17
C SER A 617 -22.47 24.04 -2.90
N PHE A 618 -21.59 24.80 -3.55
CA PHE A 618 -20.35 24.28 -4.14
C PHE A 618 -19.15 24.34 -3.17
N GLU A 619 -19.30 24.99 -2.03
CA GLU A 619 -18.23 25.23 -1.05
C GLU A 619 -18.46 24.48 0.28
N GLU A 620 -19.37 23.51 0.31
CA GLU A 620 -19.85 22.85 1.53
C GLU A 620 -18.74 22.28 2.43
N TYR A 621 -17.64 21.81 1.83
CA TYR A 621 -16.47 21.24 2.51
C TYR A 621 -15.23 22.14 2.46
N GLY A 622 -15.33 23.34 1.89
CA GLY A 622 -14.29 24.36 2.00
C GLY A 622 -13.90 25.05 0.70
N CYS A 623 -13.09 26.10 0.86
CA CYS A 623 -12.40 26.83 -0.20
C CYS A 623 -10.90 26.58 -0.09
N GLU A 624 -10.25 26.07 -1.15
CA GLU A 624 -8.87 25.58 -1.08
C GLU A 624 -7.97 26.15 -2.20
N ASP A 625 -6.66 26.13 -1.93
CA ASP A 625 -5.57 26.26 -2.89
C ASP A 625 -5.74 27.41 -3.92
N PRO A 626 -5.84 28.68 -3.47
CA PRO A 626 -6.08 29.81 -4.36
C PRO A 626 -4.85 30.15 -5.24
N ARG A 627 -5.08 30.68 -6.44
CA ARG A 627 -4.05 31.25 -7.33
C ARG A 627 -4.52 32.61 -7.81
N ALA A 628 -3.67 33.62 -7.78
CA ALA A 628 -4.05 35.01 -8.07
C ALA A 628 -3.34 35.54 -9.32
N THR A 629 -4.10 35.86 -10.36
CA THR A 629 -3.60 36.35 -11.65
C THR A 629 -4.03 37.81 -11.84
N LEU A 630 -3.09 38.73 -12.09
CA LEU A 630 -3.42 40.12 -12.37
C LEU A 630 -3.67 40.32 -13.86
N ILE A 631 -4.87 40.81 -14.21
CA ILE A 631 -5.26 41.14 -15.59
C ILE A 631 -5.96 42.49 -15.55
N ASP A 632 -5.49 43.45 -16.36
CA ASP A 632 -6.09 44.78 -16.50
C ASP A 632 -6.36 45.51 -15.16
N GLY A 633 -5.47 45.35 -14.19
CA GLY A 633 -5.57 45.96 -12.86
C GLY A 633 -6.50 45.24 -11.87
N VAL A 634 -7.05 44.09 -12.23
CA VAL A 634 -7.92 43.27 -11.39
C VAL A 634 -7.29 41.90 -11.14
N TRP A 635 -7.24 41.48 -9.88
CA TRP A 635 -6.79 40.15 -9.50
C TRP A 635 -7.92 39.15 -9.68
N HIS A 636 -7.71 38.17 -10.55
CA HIS A 636 -8.57 37.03 -10.81
C HIS A 636 -8.05 35.84 -10.01
N ILE A 637 -8.84 35.37 -9.05
CA ILE A 637 -8.42 34.35 -8.10
C ILE A 637 -9.20 33.07 -8.36
N THR A 638 -8.52 32.08 -8.92
CA THR A 638 -9.06 30.72 -9.00
C THR A 638 -8.86 30.04 -7.66
N TYR A 639 -9.86 29.28 -7.21
CA TYR A 639 -9.76 28.49 -6.00
C TYR A 639 -10.62 27.23 -6.13
N VAL A 640 -10.26 26.20 -5.37
CA VAL A 640 -11.00 24.95 -5.33
C VAL A 640 -12.21 25.13 -4.42
N SER A 641 -13.40 24.79 -4.92
CA SER A 641 -14.61 24.67 -4.11
C SER A 641 -14.95 23.20 -3.95
N VAL A 642 -15.08 22.74 -2.71
CA VAL A 642 -15.34 21.33 -2.41
C VAL A 642 -16.75 21.19 -1.86
N ALA A 643 -17.55 20.29 -2.42
CA ALA A 643 -18.88 19.98 -1.92
C ALA A 643 -19.27 18.51 -2.11
N ARG A 644 -20.46 18.13 -1.62
CA ARG A 644 -20.98 16.77 -1.76
C ARG A 644 -21.12 16.29 -3.22
N ILE A 645 -21.19 17.22 -4.17
CA ILE A 645 -21.34 16.96 -5.60
C ILE A 645 -20.00 16.76 -6.34
N GLY A 646 -18.87 16.99 -5.68
CA GLY A 646 -17.53 16.84 -6.24
C GLY A 646 -16.63 18.04 -5.98
N ILE A 647 -15.46 18.03 -6.64
CA ILE A 647 -14.43 19.08 -6.51
C ILE A 647 -14.48 19.98 -7.73
N THR A 648 -14.77 21.26 -7.58
CA THR A 648 -14.81 22.24 -8.67
C THR A 648 -13.73 23.31 -8.52
N THR A 649 -13.56 24.13 -9.56
CA THR A 649 -12.79 25.38 -9.47
C THR A 649 -13.72 26.56 -9.68
N SER A 650 -13.66 27.55 -8.79
CA SER A 650 -14.45 28.77 -8.81
C SER A 650 -13.57 30.02 -8.94
N LEU A 651 -14.19 31.16 -9.25
CA LEU A 651 -13.52 32.45 -9.46
C LEU A 651 -13.93 33.51 -8.44
N LEU A 652 -12.94 34.25 -7.94
CA LEU A 652 -13.11 35.54 -7.27
C LEU A 652 -12.41 36.65 -8.06
N THR A 653 -12.87 37.88 -7.89
CA THR A 653 -12.07 39.06 -8.27
C THR A 653 -11.85 39.99 -7.08
N THR A 654 -10.72 40.69 -7.09
CA THR A 654 -10.41 41.76 -6.13
C THR A 654 -9.46 42.79 -6.74
N THR A 655 -9.44 44.00 -6.21
CA THR A 655 -8.44 45.02 -6.54
C THR A 655 -7.48 45.30 -5.38
N ASP A 656 -7.80 44.84 -4.17
CA ASP A 656 -7.10 45.26 -2.94
C ASP A 656 -6.81 44.14 -1.94
N PHE A 657 -7.33 42.92 -2.17
CA PHE A 657 -7.32 41.80 -1.21
C PHE A 657 -7.93 42.17 0.14
N ARG A 658 -8.94 43.04 0.14
CA ARG A 658 -9.79 43.36 1.30
C ARG A 658 -11.24 43.04 1.00
N SER A 659 -11.67 43.28 -0.23
CA SER A 659 -12.99 42.95 -0.74
C SER A 659 -12.89 41.96 -1.90
N PHE A 660 -13.79 40.98 -1.95
CA PHE A 660 -13.79 39.93 -2.96
C PHE A 660 -15.20 39.81 -3.57
N GLU A 661 -15.26 39.82 -4.90
CA GLU A 661 -16.47 39.53 -5.66
C GLU A 661 -16.44 38.06 -6.11
N ARG A 662 -17.55 37.34 -5.96
CA ARG A 662 -17.69 35.92 -6.33
C ARG A 662 -18.38 35.80 -7.68
N HIS A 663 -17.77 35.03 -8.58
CA HIS A 663 -18.32 34.75 -9.92
C HIS A 663 -18.87 33.33 -10.07
N GLY A 664 -18.65 32.46 -9.09
CA GLY A 664 -19.13 31.07 -9.09
C GLY A 664 -18.17 30.09 -9.75
N VAL A 665 -18.70 28.93 -10.14
CA VAL A 665 -17.93 27.80 -10.69
C VAL A 665 -17.49 28.07 -12.12
N MET A 666 -16.19 27.97 -12.38
CA MET A 666 -15.58 28.04 -13.71
C MET A 666 -15.50 26.67 -14.40
N PHE A 667 -15.15 25.63 -13.64
CA PHE A 667 -14.93 24.27 -14.16
C PHE A 667 -15.73 23.24 -13.37
N LEU A 668 -16.46 22.40 -14.10
CA LEU A 668 -17.32 21.34 -13.56
C LEU A 668 -16.51 20.23 -12.86
N PRO A 669 -17.11 19.50 -11.90
CA PRO A 669 -16.39 18.51 -11.12
C PRO A 669 -16.12 17.20 -11.90
N ASP A 670 -15.04 16.45 -11.62
CA ASP A 670 -13.94 16.77 -10.68
C ASP A 670 -12.80 17.53 -11.38
N HIS A 671 -12.42 18.69 -10.83
CA HIS A 671 -11.48 19.60 -11.45
C HIS A 671 -10.78 20.51 -10.44
N LYS A 672 -9.46 20.71 -10.60
CA LYS A 672 -8.67 21.61 -9.76
C LYS A 672 -7.41 22.09 -10.49
N ASP A 673 -6.50 22.72 -9.75
CA ASP A 673 -5.20 23.17 -10.21
C ASP A 673 -5.27 24.13 -11.41
N VAL A 674 -6.23 25.08 -11.39
CA VAL A 674 -6.40 26.05 -12.47
C VAL A 674 -5.50 27.26 -12.28
N ALA A 675 -4.74 27.63 -13.30
CA ALA A 675 -3.91 28.84 -13.31
C ALA A 675 -4.16 29.63 -14.61
N ILE A 676 -4.61 30.88 -14.48
CA ILE A 676 -4.93 31.75 -15.62
C ILE A 676 -3.65 32.44 -16.08
N PHE A 677 -3.44 32.58 -17.39
CA PHE A 677 -2.32 33.35 -17.92
C PHE A 677 -2.59 34.86 -17.72
N PRO A 678 -1.55 35.67 -17.42
CA PRO A 678 -1.73 37.07 -17.03
C PRO A 678 -2.04 38.02 -18.19
N GLU A 679 -2.12 37.52 -19.43
CA GLU A 679 -2.49 38.29 -20.61
C GLU A 679 -3.25 37.44 -21.63
N ARG A 680 -3.89 38.10 -22.60
CA ARG A 680 -4.48 37.41 -23.75
C ARG A 680 -3.37 36.92 -24.68
N ILE A 681 -3.48 35.68 -25.15
CA ILE A 681 -2.55 35.06 -26.09
C ILE A 681 -3.33 34.67 -27.34
N GLY A 682 -2.91 35.17 -28.51
CA GLY A 682 -3.69 34.99 -29.75
C GLY A 682 -5.11 35.57 -29.66
N GLY A 683 -5.30 36.65 -28.89
CA GLY A 683 -6.58 37.34 -28.72
C GLY A 683 -7.54 36.75 -27.66
N ARG A 684 -7.19 35.62 -27.05
CA ARG A 684 -8.02 34.90 -26.07
C ARG A 684 -7.34 34.79 -24.72
N TYR A 685 -8.12 34.68 -23.65
CA TYR A 685 -7.61 34.25 -22.36
C TYR A 685 -7.28 32.77 -22.39
N VAL A 686 -6.30 32.38 -21.59
CA VAL A 686 -5.78 31.01 -21.51
C VAL A 686 -5.68 30.61 -20.05
N ALA A 687 -5.96 29.35 -19.73
CA ALA A 687 -5.72 28.78 -18.42
C ALA A 687 -5.16 27.37 -18.52
N LEU A 688 -4.22 27.05 -17.62
CA LEU A 688 -3.86 25.67 -17.32
C LEU A 688 -4.92 25.08 -16.39
N THR A 689 -5.25 23.82 -16.58
CA THR A 689 -6.36 23.13 -15.92
C THR A 689 -5.99 21.68 -15.59
N ARG A 690 -6.77 21.01 -14.74
CA ARG A 690 -6.48 19.61 -14.36
C ARG A 690 -7.77 18.81 -14.10
N PRO A 691 -8.44 18.31 -15.15
CA PRO A 691 -9.56 17.39 -15.00
C PRO A 691 -9.15 16.10 -14.28
N MET A 692 -10.05 15.54 -13.48
CA MET A 692 -9.81 14.33 -12.68
C MET A 692 -10.78 13.20 -13.08
N PRO A 693 -10.57 12.55 -14.23
CA PRO A 693 -11.51 11.55 -14.74
C PRO A 693 -11.59 10.32 -13.82
N GLN A 694 -12.82 9.95 -13.43
CA GLN A 694 -13.08 8.73 -12.65
C GLN A 694 -13.20 7.49 -13.53
N SER A 695 -13.60 7.67 -14.79
CA SER A 695 -13.70 6.63 -15.81
C SER A 695 -12.37 6.49 -16.57
N PHE A 696 -12.08 5.28 -17.07
CA PHE A 696 -10.97 4.89 -17.97
C PHE A 696 -9.64 5.67 -17.87
N GLY A 697 -8.55 4.97 -17.53
CA GLY A 697 -7.19 5.54 -17.55
C GLY A 697 -6.85 6.45 -16.37
N ARG A 698 -7.83 7.15 -15.76
CA ARG A 698 -7.67 7.96 -14.52
C ARG A 698 -6.42 8.86 -14.53
N VAL A 699 -6.08 9.39 -15.71
CA VAL A 699 -4.85 10.17 -15.91
C VAL A 699 -5.04 11.55 -15.31
N LEU A 700 -4.26 11.88 -14.29
CA LEU A 700 -4.29 13.16 -13.60
C LEU A 700 -3.16 14.04 -14.15
N GLY A 701 -3.43 14.81 -15.21
CA GLY A 701 -2.42 15.65 -15.84
C GLY A 701 -2.89 17.05 -16.17
N ILE A 702 -1.96 17.94 -16.50
CA ILE A 702 -2.23 19.33 -16.88
C ILE A 702 -2.83 19.38 -18.28
N TRP A 703 -3.89 20.16 -18.42
CA TRP A 703 -4.59 20.50 -19.65
C TRP A 703 -4.53 22.02 -19.85
N ILE A 704 -4.93 22.47 -21.04
CA ILE A 704 -5.07 23.88 -21.39
C ILE A 704 -6.49 24.16 -21.89
N ALA A 705 -7.02 25.33 -21.54
CA ALA A 705 -8.34 25.81 -21.93
C ALA A 705 -8.28 27.29 -22.34
N TYR A 706 -9.27 27.73 -23.12
CA TYR A 706 -9.35 29.08 -23.70
C TYR A 706 -10.69 29.72 -23.39
N SER A 707 -10.69 31.06 -23.28
CA SER A 707 -11.90 31.85 -23.04
C SER A 707 -11.82 33.21 -23.75
N ASP A 708 -12.96 33.74 -24.16
CA ASP A 708 -13.06 35.10 -24.72
C ASP A 708 -13.34 36.17 -23.64
N ASP A 709 -13.85 35.75 -22.47
CA ASP A 709 -14.45 36.60 -21.44
C ASP A 709 -14.08 36.24 -19.98
N LEU A 710 -13.21 35.26 -19.76
CA LEU A 710 -12.82 34.68 -18.45
C LEU A 710 -13.93 33.90 -17.72
N ILE A 711 -15.12 33.78 -18.30
CA ILE A 711 -16.28 33.13 -17.72
C ILE A 711 -16.50 31.78 -18.40
N GLU A 712 -16.60 31.77 -19.73
CA GLU A 712 -16.87 30.58 -20.51
C GLU A 712 -15.57 29.98 -21.06
N TRP A 713 -15.30 28.72 -20.71
CA TRP A 713 -14.03 28.04 -21.02
C TRP A 713 -14.22 26.85 -21.96
N GLY A 714 -13.48 26.83 -23.06
CA GLY A 714 -13.54 25.81 -24.11
C GLY A 714 -12.17 25.41 -24.65
N GLY A 715 -12.15 24.59 -25.71
CA GLY A 715 -10.91 24.19 -26.38
C GLY A 715 -9.98 23.33 -25.52
N HIS A 716 -10.54 22.58 -24.56
CA HIS A 716 -9.81 21.78 -23.59
C HIS A 716 -8.94 20.72 -24.29
N THR A 717 -7.63 20.76 -24.05
CA THR A 717 -6.68 19.77 -24.59
C THR A 717 -5.62 19.35 -23.56
N PRO A 718 -5.16 18.08 -23.55
CA PRO A 718 -4.04 17.66 -22.71
C PRO A 718 -2.76 18.43 -23.07
N LEU A 719 -1.99 18.85 -22.06
CA LEU A 719 -0.76 19.62 -22.24
C LEU A 719 0.46 18.89 -21.67
N ALA A 720 0.49 18.68 -20.36
CA ALA A 720 1.63 18.07 -19.66
C ALA A 720 1.13 16.94 -18.76
N LEU A 721 1.04 15.73 -19.33
CA LEU A 721 0.61 14.52 -18.64
C LEU A 721 1.74 13.94 -17.75
N PRO A 722 1.40 13.04 -16.80
CA PRO A 722 2.41 12.30 -16.02
C PRO A 722 3.33 11.48 -16.92
N ARG A 723 4.62 11.43 -16.59
CA ARG A 723 5.62 10.68 -17.37
C ARG A 723 6.01 9.41 -16.63
N TRP A 724 5.81 8.26 -17.26
CA TRP A 724 6.19 6.97 -16.68
C TRP A 724 7.68 6.93 -16.34
N ASN A 725 8.04 6.46 -15.14
CA ASN A 725 9.41 6.38 -14.60
C ASN A 725 10.10 7.75 -14.42
N CYS A 726 9.35 8.85 -14.36
CA CYS A 726 9.87 10.14 -13.93
C CYS A 726 9.37 10.46 -12.52
N TRP A 727 9.92 11.51 -11.91
CA TRP A 727 9.51 11.99 -10.60
C TRP A 727 8.06 12.52 -10.55
N ASP A 728 7.42 12.73 -11.70
CA ASP A 728 6.06 13.25 -11.88
C ASP A 728 5.09 12.25 -12.52
N GLU A 729 5.31 10.96 -12.26
CA GLU A 729 4.64 9.84 -12.92
C GLU A 729 3.21 9.54 -12.49
N VAL A 730 2.77 9.99 -11.30
CA VAL A 730 1.41 9.71 -10.79
C VAL A 730 0.44 10.81 -11.17
N ARG A 731 0.83 12.07 -10.97
CA ARG A 731 0.01 13.23 -11.36
C ARG A 731 0.87 14.45 -11.60
N THR A 732 0.35 15.34 -12.42
CA THR A 732 0.88 16.68 -12.64
C THR A 732 -0.26 17.69 -12.47
N GLY A 733 0.06 18.90 -12.04
CA GLY A 733 -0.90 19.99 -11.91
C GLY A 733 -0.19 21.34 -11.91
N ALA A 734 -0.84 22.37 -12.47
CA ALA A 734 -0.30 23.72 -12.44
C ALA A 734 -0.18 24.19 -10.99
N GLY A 735 0.94 24.81 -10.67
CA GLY A 735 1.25 25.30 -9.34
C GLY A 735 0.96 26.79 -9.28
N ALA A 736 1.97 27.58 -9.64
CA ALA A 736 1.87 29.04 -9.66
C ALA A 736 1.14 29.56 -10.92
N VAL A 737 1.06 30.89 -11.04
CA VAL A 737 0.61 31.54 -12.27
C VAL A 737 1.75 31.49 -13.30
N PRO A 738 1.49 31.09 -14.56
CA PRO A 738 2.48 31.16 -15.62
C PRO A 738 2.99 32.59 -15.83
N PHE A 739 4.28 32.76 -16.04
CA PHE A 739 4.90 34.08 -16.22
C PHE A 739 5.83 34.12 -17.42
N ARG A 740 6.02 35.32 -17.97
CA ARG A 740 6.86 35.53 -19.15
C ARG A 740 8.34 35.38 -18.82
N VAL A 741 9.04 34.68 -19.70
CA VAL A 741 10.50 34.64 -19.80
C VAL A 741 10.91 34.87 -21.25
N PRO A 742 12.17 35.25 -21.56
CA PRO A 742 12.60 35.49 -22.94
C PRO A 742 12.32 34.32 -23.90
N GLU A 743 12.35 33.09 -23.40
CA GLU A 743 12.17 31.86 -24.15
C GLU A 743 10.69 31.44 -24.33
N GLY A 744 9.74 32.09 -23.63
CA GLY A 744 8.32 31.74 -23.70
C GLY A 744 7.54 31.99 -22.40
N TRP A 745 6.68 31.04 -22.02
CA TRP A 745 5.96 31.03 -20.75
C TRP A 745 6.53 29.98 -19.82
N LEU A 746 6.99 30.40 -18.65
CA LEU A 746 7.45 29.49 -17.61
C LEU A 746 6.31 29.20 -16.63
N GLU A 747 6.06 27.92 -16.39
CA GLU A 747 5.13 27.45 -15.37
C GLU A 747 5.82 26.56 -14.34
N LEU A 748 5.61 26.87 -13.07
CA LEU A 748 6.14 26.11 -11.94
C LEU A 748 5.08 25.13 -11.44
N TYR A 749 5.09 23.94 -12.01
CA TYR A 749 4.09 22.90 -11.77
C TYR A 749 4.50 21.97 -10.62
N HIS A 750 3.53 21.28 -10.02
CA HIS A 750 3.82 20.18 -9.10
C HIS A 750 3.70 18.82 -9.79
N GLY A 751 4.59 17.90 -9.42
CA GLY A 751 4.57 16.51 -9.85
C GLY A 751 4.60 15.56 -8.66
N VAL A 752 4.04 14.37 -8.85
CA VAL A 752 3.98 13.34 -7.79
C VAL A 752 4.56 12.03 -8.29
N ASP A 753 5.47 11.46 -7.49
CA ASP A 753 6.09 10.17 -7.77
C ASP A 753 5.21 8.99 -7.28
N ARG A 754 5.56 7.74 -7.62
CA ARG A 754 4.87 6.54 -7.10
C ARG A 754 4.96 6.36 -5.58
N ASN A 755 5.83 7.10 -4.88
CA ASN A 755 5.86 7.14 -3.42
C ASN A 755 4.86 8.14 -2.82
N MET A 756 4.04 8.80 -3.65
CA MET A 756 3.16 9.89 -3.23
C MET A 756 3.91 11.12 -2.72
N ARG A 757 5.18 11.31 -3.12
CA ARG A 757 5.94 12.53 -2.79
C ARG A 757 5.61 13.64 -3.77
N TYR A 758 5.31 14.80 -3.24
CA TYR A 758 5.06 16.00 -4.04
C TYR A 758 6.32 16.84 -4.13
N ALA A 759 6.69 17.19 -5.36
CA ALA A 759 7.81 18.05 -5.67
C ALA A 759 7.41 19.10 -6.71
N MET A 760 8.19 20.19 -6.82
CA MET A 760 8.01 21.21 -7.85
C MET A 760 8.91 20.95 -9.04
N GLY A 761 8.41 21.21 -10.24
CA GLY A 761 9.13 21.20 -11.50
C GLY A 761 8.85 22.47 -12.30
N ALA A 762 9.33 22.50 -13.55
CA ALA A 762 9.10 23.60 -14.46
C ALA A 762 8.74 23.13 -15.88
N LEU A 763 7.82 23.85 -16.51
CA LEU A 763 7.42 23.72 -17.91
C LEU A 763 7.73 25.04 -18.63
N LEU A 764 8.42 24.97 -19.76
CA LEU A 764 8.54 26.08 -20.70
C LEU A 764 7.56 25.83 -21.85
N LEU A 765 6.62 26.74 -22.04
CA LEU A 765 5.63 26.73 -23.11
C LEU A 765 5.98 27.79 -24.15
N ASP A 766 5.58 27.57 -25.40
CA ASP A 766 5.82 28.51 -26.49
C ASP A 766 5.15 29.86 -26.20
N GLY A 767 5.84 30.94 -26.53
CA GLY A 767 5.41 32.29 -26.18
C GLY A 767 4.16 32.77 -26.91
N ASP A 768 3.94 32.31 -28.14
CA ASP A 768 2.81 32.69 -28.98
C ASP A 768 1.69 31.63 -28.95
N ASP A 769 2.06 30.36 -28.72
CA ASP A 769 1.13 29.23 -28.65
C ASP A 769 1.38 28.36 -27.39
N PRO A 770 0.80 28.72 -26.23
CA PRO A 770 1.04 28.02 -24.97
C PRO A 770 0.53 26.57 -24.94
N SER A 771 -0.15 26.09 -26.00
CA SER A 771 -0.47 24.67 -26.15
C SER A 771 0.75 23.81 -26.48
N ARG A 772 1.88 24.42 -26.81
CA ARG A 772 3.12 23.74 -27.17
C ARG A 772 4.11 23.78 -26.01
N VAL A 773 4.40 22.61 -25.44
CA VAL A 773 5.47 22.45 -24.45
C VAL A 773 6.81 22.42 -25.18
N ILE A 774 7.66 23.43 -24.94
CA ILE A 774 9.00 23.55 -25.51
C ILE A 774 9.99 22.70 -24.74
N ALA A 775 9.96 22.80 -23.41
CA ALA A 775 10.87 22.06 -22.55
C ALA A 775 10.23 21.79 -21.18
N ARG A 776 10.75 20.78 -20.48
CA ARG A 776 10.26 20.37 -19.16
C ARG A 776 11.42 19.91 -18.30
N SER A 777 11.34 20.15 -17.00
CA SER A 777 12.39 19.77 -16.06
C SER A 777 12.53 18.23 -15.99
N PRO A 778 13.74 17.67 -16.20
CA PRO A 778 13.96 16.22 -16.11
C PRO A 778 13.92 15.75 -14.65
N GLU A 779 14.32 16.61 -13.72
CA GLU A 779 14.32 16.41 -12.26
C GLU A 779 13.48 17.50 -11.57
N PRO A 780 13.11 17.33 -10.29
CA PRO A 780 12.44 18.40 -9.55
C PRO A 780 13.35 19.61 -9.35
N ILE A 781 12.77 20.82 -9.44
CA ILE A 781 13.46 22.06 -9.07
C ILE A 781 13.46 22.30 -7.55
N LEU A 782 12.48 21.71 -6.85
CA LEU A 782 12.37 21.70 -5.39
C LEU A 782 11.72 20.39 -4.94
N ALA A 783 12.41 19.65 -4.08
CA ALA A 783 11.94 18.39 -3.51
C ALA A 783 11.97 18.44 -1.97
N PRO A 784 11.10 17.69 -1.28
CA PRO A 784 11.00 17.71 0.19
C PRO A 784 12.26 17.10 0.84
N THR A 785 13.06 17.94 1.48
CA THR A 785 14.28 17.54 2.18
C THR A 785 14.29 17.96 3.64
N GLU A 786 13.65 19.07 3.98
CA GLU A 786 13.66 19.58 5.35
C GLU A 786 12.66 18.85 6.24
N PRO A 787 12.89 18.78 7.57
CA PRO A 787 11.96 18.12 8.48
C PRO A 787 10.51 18.60 8.36
N TYR A 788 10.31 19.90 8.19
CA TYR A 788 8.97 20.51 8.04
C TYR A 788 8.29 20.20 6.70
N GLU A 789 9.04 19.69 5.70
CA GLU A 789 8.52 19.25 4.39
C GLU A 789 8.27 17.74 4.36
N ARG A 790 8.97 17.00 5.23
CA ARG A 790 8.92 15.54 5.29
C ARG A 790 7.90 15.00 6.29
N THR A 791 7.57 15.79 7.31
CA THR A 791 6.68 15.34 8.39
C THR A 791 5.58 16.36 8.64
N GLY A 792 4.34 15.93 8.50
CA GLY A 792 3.16 16.76 8.69
C GLY A 792 1.88 15.97 8.54
N LEU A 793 0.78 16.65 8.22
CA LEU A 793 -0.51 16.02 7.91
C LEU A 793 -0.40 15.10 6.68
N PHE A 794 0.42 15.47 5.70
CA PHE A 794 0.73 14.65 4.53
C PHE A 794 2.23 14.72 4.24
N ASN A 795 2.94 13.62 4.48
CA ASN A 795 4.41 13.58 4.47
C ASN A 795 5.02 13.81 3.08
N ASP A 796 6.33 14.12 3.08
CA ASP A 796 7.16 14.26 1.87
C ASP A 796 6.50 15.14 0.79
N THR A 797 6.11 16.37 1.14
CA THR A 797 5.32 17.25 0.25
C THR A 797 5.83 18.69 0.24
N VAL A 798 6.12 19.20 -0.97
CA VAL A 798 6.21 20.63 -1.27
C VAL A 798 5.22 20.97 -2.39
N PHE A 799 4.41 22.00 -2.20
CA PHE A 799 3.33 22.38 -3.12
C PHE A 799 3.16 23.90 -3.18
N SER A 800 3.28 24.53 -4.35
CA SER A 800 3.12 25.98 -4.48
C SER A 800 1.85 26.37 -5.26
N CYS A 801 1.27 27.51 -4.87
CA CYS A 801 0.20 28.18 -5.61
C CYS A 801 0.60 29.61 -6.07
N GLY A 802 1.83 30.05 -5.82
CA GLY A 802 2.21 31.44 -6.08
C GLY A 802 3.68 31.74 -5.83
N HIS A 803 4.18 32.69 -6.62
CA HIS A 803 5.50 33.29 -6.47
C HIS A 803 5.40 34.81 -6.60
N VAL A 804 6.46 35.52 -6.21
CA VAL A 804 6.63 36.96 -6.49
C VAL A 804 8.02 37.23 -7.03
N PRO A 805 8.19 38.21 -7.93
CA PRO A 805 9.52 38.69 -8.31
C PRO A 805 10.20 39.38 -7.13
N LEU A 806 11.52 39.19 -7.04
CA LEU A 806 12.42 39.80 -6.05
C LEU A 806 13.27 40.92 -6.66
N ASP A 807 13.40 40.95 -7.98
CA ASP A 807 14.06 42.02 -8.73
C ASP A 807 13.19 42.51 -9.89
N PRO A 808 13.48 43.71 -10.45
CA PRO A 808 12.69 44.28 -11.55
C PRO A 808 12.80 43.51 -12.87
N ASP A 809 13.91 42.79 -13.07
CA ASP A 809 14.17 42.05 -14.31
C ASP A 809 13.45 40.70 -14.33
N GLY A 810 12.94 40.25 -13.17
CA GLY A 810 12.19 39.01 -13.00
C GLY A 810 13.06 37.76 -12.96
N ASP A 811 14.39 37.88 -12.87
CA ASP A 811 15.26 36.70 -12.79
C ASP A 811 15.18 36.04 -11.42
N ARG A 812 15.17 36.80 -10.34
CA ARG A 812 14.96 36.24 -9.01
C ARG A 812 13.49 36.27 -8.65
N ILE A 813 13.01 35.10 -8.24
CA ILE A 813 11.65 34.92 -7.72
C ILE A 813 11.69 34.29 -6.33
N ARG A 814 10.70 34.60 -5.52
CA ARG A 814 10.39 33.87 -4.28
C ARG A 814 9.14 33.04 -4.50
N LEU A 815 9.28 31.73 -4.41
CA LEU A 815 8.19 30.77 -4.44
C LEU A 815 7.70 30.53 -3.00
N TYR A 816 6.40 30.75 -2.76
CA TYR A 816 5.77 30.38 -1.50
C TYR A 816 5.13 29.01 -1.67
N TYR A 817 5.41 28.07 -0.76
CA TYR A 817 4.96 26.70 -0.88
C TYR A 817 4.44 26.14 0.44
N GLY A 818 3.36 25.38 0.38
CA GLY A 818 2.92 24.50 1.44
C GLY A 818 3.90 23.35 1.63
N ALA A 819 4.21 23.07 2.88
CA ALA A 819 5.10 22.00 3.30
C ALA A 819 4.33 21.00 4.18
N ALA A 820 4.38 19.73 3.77
CA ALA A 820 3.74 18.59 4.43
C ALA A 820 2.24 18.77 4.81
N ASP A 821 1.47 19.50 3.99
CA ASP A 821 0.09 19.94 4.28
C ASP A 821 -0.07 20.55 5.69
N SER A 822 0.94 21.25 6.21
CA SER A 822 0.99 21.68 7.61
C SER A 822 1.35 23.16 7.78
N CYS A 823 2.38 23.61 7.09
CA CYS A 823 2.91 24.96 7.23
C CYS A 823 3.22 25.59 5.87
N LEU A 824 3.48 26.89 5.87
CA LEU A 824 3.94 27.64 4.72
C LEU A 824 5.45 27.87 4.85
N ALA A 825 6.16 27.68 3.75
CA ALA A 825 7.58 27.94 3.60
C ALA A 825 7.83 28.74 2.31
N ALA A 826 9.05 29.23 2.14
CA ALA A 826 9.46 29.94 0.93
C ALA A 826 10.88 29.56 0.49
N ALA A 827 11.13 29.64 -0.81
CA ALA A 827 12.44 29.45 -1.41
C ALA A 827 12.66 30.44 -2.56
N ASP A 828 13.87 30.95 -2.66
CA ASP A 828 14.28 31.88 -3.72
C ASP A 828 14.95 31.11 -4.86
N PHE A 829 14.62 31.47 -6.10
CA PHE A 829 15.14 30.84 -7.32
C PHE A 829 15.69 31.88 -8.28
N SER A 830 16.68 31.50 -9.10
CA SER A 830 16.98 32.17 -10.37
C SER A 830 16.20 31.49 -11.50
N VAL A 831 15.42 32.28 -12.24
CA VAL A 831 14.63 31.85 -13.39
C VAL A 831 15.54 31.38 -14.50
N LYS A 832 16.65 32.08 -14.75
CA LYS A 832 17.65 31.66 -15.73
C LYS A 832 18.21 30.28 -15.40
N GLU A 833 18.56 30.01 -14.14
CA GLU A 833 19.03 28.69 -13.73
C GLU A 833 17.96 27.60 -13.91
N ILE A 834 16.67 27.92 -13.70
CA ILE A 834 15.57 26.99 -13.98
C ILE A 834 15.51 26.68 -15.48
N VAL A 835 15.50 27.71 -16.34
CA VAL A 835 15.36 27.56 -17.80
C VAL A 835 16.53 26.78 -18.40
N GLU A 836 17.77 27.06 -17.98
CA GLU A 836 18.98 26.37 -18.46
C GLU A 836 18.98 24.86 -18.22
N GLN A 837 18.16 24.36 -17.29
CA GLN A 837 18.10 22.94 -16.90
C GLN A 837 16.94 22.19 -17.55
N LEU A 838 16.06 22.88 -18.28
CA LEU A 838 14.93 22.25 -18.93
C LEU A 838 15.41 21.42 -20.13
N THR A 839 14.82 20.23 -20.28
CA THR A 839 15.08 19.37 -21.43
C THR A 839 13.99 19.56 -22.48
N PRO A 840 14.33 19.72 -23.77
CA PRO A 840 13.35 19.81 -24.85
C PRO A 840 12.36 18.64 -24.84
N CYS A 841 11.09 18.91 -25.13
CA CYS A 841 10.01 17.92 -25.17
C CYS A 841 9.76 17.35 -26.57
#